data_AF-A0A511CYZ3-F1
#
_entry.id   AF-A0A511CYZ3-F1
#
_cell.length_a   1.000
_cell.length_b   1.000
_cell.length_c   1.000
_cell.angle_alpha   90.00
_cell.angle_beta   90.00
_cell.angle_gamma   90.00
#
_symmetry.space_group_name_H-M   'P 1'
#
loop_
_entity.id
_entity.type
_entity.pdbx_description
1 polymer ?
#
loop_
_entity_poly.entity_id
_entity_poly.type
_entity_poly.pdbx_seq_one_letter_code
_entity_poly.pdbx_strand_id
1 'polypeptide(L)'
;MYEVSARFAEVVTGSHRAVSRVQVLTDTQFGTTPTGGIELPLLGGDVKLGSTSDVKATLSVTVPGDYWELCQPYGNELFVERGIDFGDGTRELVPLGYYRIDEVVQDDAPWGPIRVTCSDRIKQMQQNRVLYPYQVPAGGLSHRVIFHRLVNGDPAVSGQPSQEGYGMYIYHSVPIHWQGYDPDTTIVPAGQVVEDSTYEFLAKLAAGKGCVLIFDEAGELWVTPRDRDPSEQAVYTLRTGRTGTLVRASRSVSREGVYNIVSAYGSDSAHPTGYQLAYNNDRNSPLFWSGKFGAAPRYYASPVLKTAEAVEQAAATVLARYTGLPSNVSVWSVPHPALRPLDVVDAAIGTTLERHVIDNLTVPLVGDAPLEVVTRQLNPVGSIETQPDPTPTPDPDPGDPGNPGNPDPGPGGPEDGTQAAAILGWGPVVDGDEFQYTGAPSSAKWVMYDGPGHAGNGRRTPSAFSVANGILTCYGNAGGDTGGMAFRRDEYGCRIEVRMRTYSIDPGAGGNRYHPVLITWPTSDEWPAGAEYDFFETNCDSGKAEAYLHYPNHQPIVQEYASKPMDIQNWHNYAFEWNPSARTLKSWIDGEYFFEFSGRVAEAPGPMHLTFQLDAFYPNGFNPAKMEAMWVRIYNRPNA
;
A
#
# COMPACT_ATOMS: atom_id res chain seq x y z
N MET A 1 8.13 -12.66 21.06
CA MET A 1 7.04 -13.55 21.49
C MET A 1 6.64 -13.14 22.89
N TYR A 2 5.33 -13.06 23.14
CA TYR A 2 4.81 -12.80 24.47
C TYR A 2 5.15 -13.98 25.41
N GLU A 3 5.46 -13.69 26.67
CA GLU A 3 5.81 -14.71 27.64
C GLU A 3 4.57 -15.49 28.09
N VAL A 4 4.65 -16.82 28.08
CA VAL A 4 3.58 -17.72 28.51
C VAL A 4 4.12 -18.77 29.46
N SER A 5 3.25 -19.36 30.28
CA SER A 5 3.64 -20.42 31.20
C SER A 5 4.12 -21.67 30.45
N ALA A 6 4.95 -22.47 31.12
CA ALA A 6 5.36 -23.78 30.61
C ALA A 6 4.14 -24.69 30.31
N ARG A 7 3.08 -24.57 31.11
CA ARG A 7 1.82 -25.31 30.91
C ARG A 7 1.13 -24.89 29.62
N PHE A 8 1.07 -23.59 29.33
CA PHE A 8 0.53 -23.09 28.08
C PHE A 8 1.31 -23.63 26.88
N ALA A 9 2.65 -23.52 26.93
CA ALA A 9 3.53 -23.96 25.86
C ALA A 9 3.42 -25.47 25.56
N GLU A 10 3.14 -26.29 26.58
CA GLU A 10 2.84 -27.71 26.40
C GLU A 10 1.47 -27.91 25.75
N VAL A 11 0.41 -27.32 26.31
CA VAL A 11 -0.98 -27.59 25.92
C VAL A 11 -1.32 -27.06 24.53
N VAL A 12 -0.74 -25.93 24.11
CA VAL A 12 -0.99 -25.32 22.78
C VAL A 12 -0.61 -26.25 21.62
N THR A 13 0.27 -27.24 21.85
CA THR A 13 0.70 -28.23 20.85
C THR A 13 -0.24 -29.43 20.70
N GLY A 14 -1.21 -29.57 21.60
CA GLY A 14 -2.19 -30.65 21.61
C GLY A 14 -3.63 -30.16 21.42
N SER A 15 -4.60 -31.08 21.50
CA SER A 15 -6.02 -30.70 21.56
C SER A 15 -6.31 -29.96 22.86
N HIS A 16 -6.88 -28.77 22.75
CA HIS A 16 -7.19 -27.91 23.88
C HIS A 16 -8.45 -27.08 23.61
N ARG A 17 -9.01 -26.49 24.66
CA ARG A 17 -10.10 -25.54 24.55
C ARG A 17 -9.53 -24.14 24.39
N ALA A 18 -9.60 -23.60 23.18
CA ALA A 18 -9.29 -22.20 22.93
C ALA A 18 -10.38 -21.30 23.57
N VAL A 19 -9.95 -20.19 24.14
CA VAL A 19 -10.84 -19.16 24.70
C VAL A 19 -10.36 -17.80 24.18
N SER A 20 -11.30 -16.93 23.85
CA SER A 20 -11.02 -15.54 23.52
C SER A 20 -11.93 -14.65 24.35
N ARG A 21 -11.40 -13.49 24.73
CA ARG A 21 -12.10 -12.50 25.53
C ARG A 21 -11.93 -11.14 24.85
N VAL A 22 -13.02 -10.43 24.67
CA VAL A 22 -13.01 -9.04 24.20
C VAL A 22 -13.80 -8.24 25.20
N GLN A 23 -13.22 -7.15 25.69
CA GLN A 23 -13.84 -6.27 26.66
C GLN A 23 -13.91 -4.85 26.11
N VAL A 24 -15.06 -4.20 26.27
CA VAL A 24 -15.19 -2.76 26.06
C VAL A 24 -14.65 -2.04 27.29
N LEU A 25 -13.71 -1.14 27.08
CA LEU A 25 -13.18 -0.23 28.08
C LEU A 25 -13.80 1.16 27.85
N THR A 26 -14.40 1.71 28.91
CA THR A 26 -15.02 3.04 28.89
C THR A 26 -14.07 4.16 29.32
N ASP A 27 -12.89 3.80 29.83
CA ASP A 27 -11.83 4.71 30.24
C ASP A 27 -10.51 4.26 29.60
N THR A 28 -9.66 5.21 29.24
CA THR A 28 -8.32 4.93 28.69
C THR A 28 -7.43 4.27 29.75
N GLN A 29 -6.91 3.09 29.45
CA GLN A 29 -6.07 2.28 30.34
C GLN A 29 -4.79 1.80 29.64
N PHE A 30 -3.77 1.41 30.41
CA PHE A 30 -2.53 0.83 29.90
C PHE A 30 -2.18 -0.42 30.72
N GLY A 31 -1.32 -1.27 30.17
CA GLY A 31 -0.92 -2.55 30.79
C GLY A 31 -1.71 -3.73 30.25
N THR A 32 -1.31 -4.95 30.59
CA THR A 32 -1.89 -6.18 30.02
C THR A 32 -3.11 -6.71 30.76
N THR A 33 -3.56 -6.03 31.82
CA THR A 33 -4.65 -6.48 32.69
C THR A 33 -5.59 -5.31 33.02
N PRO A 34 -6.33 -4.79 32.02
CA PRO A 34 -7.27 -3.71 32.27
C PRO A 34 -8.39 -4.15 33.22
N THR A 35 -8.98 -3.18 33.91
CA THR A 35 -10.03 -3.39 34.90
C THR A 35 -11.32 -2.67 34.51
N GLY A 36 -12.46 -3.13 35.04
CA GLY A 36 -13.76 -2.48 34.79
C GLY A 36 -14.33 -2.67 33.38
N GLY A 37 -13.68 -3.47 32.52
CA GLY A 37 -14.17 -3.74 31.16
C GLY A 37 -15.44 -4.60 31.13
N ILE A 38 -16.29 -4.34 30.13
CA ILE A 38 -17.53 -5.10 29.88
C ILE A 38 -17.25 -6.15 28.80
N GLU A 39 -17.35 -7.43 29.14
CA GLU A 39 -17.08 -8.53 28.21
C GLU A 39 -18.17 -8.63 27.13
N LEU A 40 -17.75 -8.74 25.87
CA LEU A 40 -18.61 -8.91 24.70
C LEU A 40 -18.75 -10.38 24.32
N PRO A 41 -19.98 -10.88 24.08
CA PRO A 41 -20.19 -12.16 23.43
C PRO A 41 -19.66 -12.12 22.01
N LEU A 42 -18.80 -13.08 21.65
CA LEU A 42 -18.21 -13.16 20.32
C LEU A 42 -19.00 -14.11 19.42
N LEU A 43 -19.45 -13.60 18.28
CA LEU A 43 -20.06 -14.38 17.20
C LEU A 43 -19.04 -14.71 16.10
N GLY A 44 -18.03 -13.86 15.93
CA GLY A 44 -16.94 -14.03 14.98
C GLY A 44 -15.89 -12.94 15.15
N GLY A 45 -14.74 -13.11 14.51
CA GLY A 45 -13.73 -12.07 14.43
C GLY A 45 -12.29 -12.59 14.38
N ASP A 46 -11.39 -11.67 14.09
CA ASP A 46 -9.96 -11.89 14.01
C ASP A 46 -9.18 -10.63 14.41
N VAL A 47 -7.95 -10.85 14.86
CA VAL A 47 -6.93 -9.83 15.04
C VAL A 47 -5.88 -10.00 13.95
N LYS A 48 -5.57 -8.93 13.23
CA LYS A 48 -4.47 -8.90 12.26
C LYS A 48 -3.33 -8.07 12.81
N LEU A 49 -2.14 -8.67 12.88
CA LEU A 49 -0.91 -8.02 13.31
C LEU A 49 0.07 -7.95 12.13
N GLY A 50 0.74 -6.83 11.91
CA GLY A 50 1.67 -6.63 10.79
C GLY A 50 2.93 -5.86 11.17
N SER A 51 4.04 -6.14 10.47
CA SER A 51 5.35 -5.51 10.71
C SER A 51 5.56 -4.23 9.91
N THR A 52 4.87 -4.05 8.77
CA THR A 52 5.24 -3.04 7.75
C THR A 52 4.35 -1.81 7.72
N SER A 53 3.03 -1.95 7.91
CA SER A 53 2.07 -0.85 7.94
C SER A 53 2.25 0.04 9.17
N ASP A 54 1.87 1.32 9.10
CA ASP A 54 1.96 2.20 10.28
C ASP A 54 1.03 1.74 11.40
N VAL A 55 -0.24 1.43 11.07
CA VAL A 55 -1.16 0.68 11.93
C VAL A 55 -0.68 -0.77 11.97
N LYS A 56 -0.17 -1.20 13.13
CA LYS A 56 0.44 -2.52 13.34
C LYS A 56 -0.58 -3.58 13.70
N ALA A 57 -1.72 -3.19 14.26
CA ALA A 57 -2.78 -4.13 14.59
C ALA A 57 -4.18 -3.59 14.22
N THR A 58 -5.02 -4.48 13.71
CA THR A 58 -6.44 -4.23 13.48
C THR A 58 -7.28 -5.37 14.05
N LEU A 59 -8.51 -5.05 14.43
CA LEU A 59 -9.49 -6.00 14.97
C LEU A 59 -10.77 -5.88 14.16
N SER A 60 -11.34 -7.02 13.78
CA SER A 60 -12.73 -7.11 13.33
C SER A 60 -13.47 -8.10 14.21
N VAL A 61 -14.55 -7.67 14.85
CA VAL A 61 -15.40 -8.56 15.67
C VAL A 61 -16.85 -8.43 15.29
N THR A 62 -17.56 -9.54 15.36
CA THR A 62 -19.02 -9.59 15.25
C THR A 62 -19.59 -9.96 16.62
N VAL A 63 -20.50 -9.13 17.13
CA VAL A 63 -21.14 -9.30 18.44
C VAL A 63 -22.65 -9.10 18.34
N PRO A 64 -23.47 -9.52 19.32
CA PRO A 64 -24.91 -9.32 19.29
C PRO A 64 -25.31 -7.84 19.18
N GLY A 65 -26.45 -7.56 18.53
CA GLY A 65 -26.94 -6.20 18.28
C GLY A 65 -27.21 -5.37 19.54
N ASP A 66 -27.51 -6.02 20.67
CA ASP A 66 -27.77 -5.37 21.96
C ASP A 66 -26.60 -4.51 22.47
N TYR A 67 -25.39 -4.70 21.91
CA TYR A 67 -24.18 -3.95 22.26
C TYR A 67 -23.95 -2.70 21.39
N TRP A 68 -24.89 -2.34 20.51
CA TRP A 68 -24.80 -1.20 19.59
C TRP A 68 -24.37 0.10 20.29
N GLU A 69 -25.07 0.48 21.37
CA GLU A 69 -24.77 1.72 22.11
C GLU A 69 -23.39 1.68 22.78
N LEU A 70 -22.98 0.51 23.29
CA LEU A 70 -21.72 0.36 23.99
C LEU A 70 -20.52 0.43 23.04
N CYS A 71 -20.68 -0.06 21.82
CA CYS A 71 -19.61 -0.11 20.82
C CYS A 71 -19.50 1.16 19.97
N GLN A 72 -20.28 2.21 20.23
CA GLN A 72 -20.22 3.43 19.44
C GLN A 72 -18.80 4.04 19.44
N PRO A 73 -18.32 4.59 18.31
CA PRO A 73 -16.96 5.11 18.15
C PRO A 73 -16.75 6.49 18.81
N TYR A 74 -17.31 6.70 20.01
CA TYR A 74 -17.18 7.96 20.77
C TYR A 74 -15.96 8.03 21.68
N GLY A 75 -15.18 6.96 21.79
CA GLY A 75 -13.94 6.93 22.58
C GLY A 75 -13.72 5.65 23.38
N ASN A 76 -14.70 4.75 23.44
CA ASN A 76 -14.50 3.41 23.99
C ASN A 76 -13.47 2.64 23.15
N GLU A 77 -12.72 1.77 23.82
CA GLU A 77 -11.74 0.88 23.18
C GLU A 77 -12.09 -0.58 23.47
N LEU A 78 -11.65 -1.48 22.59
CA LEU A 78 -11.70 -2.91 22.84
C LEU A 78 -10.34 -3.42 23.29
N PHE A 79 -10.30 -4.16 24.39
CA PHE A 79 -9.14 -4.96 24.78
C PHE A 79 -9.39 -6.41 24.44
N VAL A 80 -8.45 -7.04 23.73
CA VAL A 80 -8.62 -8.39 23.18
C VAL A 80 -7.57 -9.33 23.74
N GLU A 81 -8.00 -10.53 24.09
CA GLU A 81 -7.15 -11.61 24.54
C GLU A 81 -7.56 -12.94 23.90
N ARG A 82 -6.57 -13.82 23.72
CA ARG A 82 -6.81 -15.22 23.35
C ARG A 82 -5.88 -16.13 24.12
N GLY A 83 -6.37 -17.31 24.48
CA GLY A 83 -5.56 -18.27 25.21
C GLY A 83 -6.25 -19.62 25.38
N ILE A 84 -5.93 -20.28 26.48
CA ILE A 84 -6.30 -21.67 26.74
C ILE A 84 -7.12 -21.75 28.02
N ASP A 85 -8.24 -22.46 27.94
CA ASP A 85 -8.96 -22.99 29.10
C ASP A 85 -8.44 -24.40 29.37
N PHE A 86 -7.80 -24.59 30.53
CA PHE A 86 -7.16 -25.85 30.88
C PHE A 86 -8.15 -26.94 31.33
N GLY A 87 -9.44 -26.62 31.47
CA GLY A 87 -10.48 -27.57 31.85
C GLY A 87 -10.56 -27.90 33.35
N ASP A 88 -9.64 -27.39 34.16
CA ASP A 88 -9.65 -27.51 35.63
C ASP A 88 -10.23 -26.26 36.33
N GLY A 89 -10.84 -25.36 35.54
CA GLY A 89 -11.36 -24.07 36.00
C GLY A 89 -10.35 -22.94 35.91
N THR A 90 -9.08 -23.20 35.55
CA THR A 90 -8.07 -22.18 35.29
C THR A 90 -7.94 -21.86 33.81
N ARG A 91 -7.61 -20.60 33.49
CA ARG A 91 -7.38 -20.12 32.14
C ARG A 91 -6.10 -19.29 32.13
N GLU A 92 -5.40 -19.34 31.00
CA GLU A 92 -4.30 -18.43 30.72
C GLU A 92 -4.59 -17.71 29.41
N LEU A 93 -4.68 -16.38 29.49
CA LEU A 93 -5.02 -15.49 28.38
C LEU A 93 -3.78 -14.69 27.99
N VAL A 94 -3.54 -14.60 26.70
CA VAL A 94 -2.49 -13.77 26.12
C VAL A 94 -3.14 -12.50 25.57
N PRO A 95 -2.69 -11.31 25.98
CA PRO A 95 -3.19 -10.05 25.44
C PRO A 95 -2.80 -9.92 23.97
N LEU A 96 -3.73 -9.44 23.16
CA LEU A 96 -3.54 -9.12 21.75
C LEU A 96 -3.58 -7.60 21.51
N GLY A 97 -3.91 -6.80 22.52
CA GLY A 97 -3.76 -5.35 22.50
C GLY A 97 -5.05 -4.56 22.73
N TYR A 98 -4.89 -3.24 22.65
CA TYR A 98 -5.95 -2.23 22.75
C TYR A 98 -6.30 -1.69 21.37
N TYR A 99 -7.60 -1.58 21.10
CA TYR A 99 -8.11 -1.24 19.78
C TYR A 99 -9.15 -0.13 19.87
N ARG A 100 -8.88 1.00 19.23
CA ARG A 100 -9.80 2.12 19.04
C ARG A 100 -10.91 1.70 18.09
N ILE A 101 -12.16 1.85 18.51
CA ILE A 101 -13.32 1.57 17.65
C ILE A 101 -13.38 2.62 16.54
N ASP A 102 -13.26 2.19 15.28
CA ASP A 102 -13.27 3.07 14.12
C ASP A 102 -14.66 3.13 13.46
N GLU A 103 -15.32 1.98 13.33
CA GLU A 103 -16.63 1.86 12.69
C GLU A 103 -17.44 0.72 13.32
N VAL A 104 -18.75 0.95 13.44
CA VAL A 104 -19.73 -0.07 13.84
C VAL A 104 -20.82 -0.12 12.77
N VAL A 105 -21.03 -1.31 12.21
CA VAL A 105 -22.03 -1.54 11.17
C VAL A 105 -23.06 -2.55 11.68
N GLN A 106 -24.34 -2.26 11.43
CA GLN A 106 -25.44 -3.20 11.64
C GLN A 106 -26.23 -3.32 10.34
N ASP A 107 -26.05 -4.44 9.64
CA ASP A 107 -26.69 -4.65 8.34
C ASP A 107 -28.22 -4.80 8.48
N ASP A 108 -28.68 -5.50 9.53
CA ASP A 108 -30.11 -5.76 9.81
C ASP A 108 -30.61 -5.05 11.08
N ALA A 109 -30.59 -3.72 11.09
CA ALA A 109 -30.97 -2.94 12.28
C ALA A 109 -32.48 -3.07 12.66
N PRO A 110 -32.83 -3.08 13.96
CA PRO A 110 -31.95 -3.07 15.13
C PRO A 110 -31.58 -4.46 15.67
N TRP A 111 -32.01 -5.55 15.02
CA TRP A 111 -31.98 -6.91 15.61
C TRP A 111 -30.81 -7.78 15.14
N GLY A 112 -30.13 -7.40 14.06
CA GLY A 112 -28.98 -8.09 13.52
C GLY A 112 -27.73 -7.94 14.40
N PRO A 113 -26.75 -8.85 14.26
CA PRO A 113 -25.45 -8.65 14.88
C PRO A 113 -24.76 -7.39 14.35
N ILE A 114 -23.85 -6.83 15.15
CA ILE A 114 -23.03 -5.68 14.76
C ILE A 114 -21.62 -6.15 14.44
N ARG A 115 -21.01 -5.52 13.44
CA ARG A 115 -19.60 -5.66 13.12
C ARG A 115 -18.87 -4.42 13.60
N VAL A 116 -17.85 -4.62 14.44
CA VAL A 116 -17.00 -3.55 14.96
C VAL A 116 -15.62 -3.72 14.34
N THR A 117 -15.14 -2.70 13.63
CA THR A 117 -13.77 -2.64 13.11
C THR A 117 -12.97 -1.61 13.88
N CYS A 118 -11.76 -1.99 14.26
CA CYS A 118 -10.91 -1.19 15.12
C CYS A 118 -9.46 -1.22 14.63
N SER A 119 -8.73 -0.17 14.97
CA SER A 119 -7.28 -0.03 14.76
C SER A 119 -6.56 0.10 16.10
N ASP A 120 -5.27 -0.22 16.14
CA ASP A 120 -4.46 0.06 17.32
C ASP A 120 -4.36 1.58 17.62
N ARG A 121 -3.74 1.90 18.76
CA ARG A 121 -3.60 3.28 19.25
C ARG A 121 -2.71 4.17 18.38
N ILE A 122 -1.95 3.64 17.41
CA ILE A 122 -1.26 4.52 16.46
C ILE A 122 -2.27 5.37 15.70
N LYS A 123 -3.49 4.86 15.46
CA LYS A 123 -4.53 5.61 14.76
C LYS A 123 -4.96 6.85 15.54
N GLN A 124 -5.05 6.75 16.87
CA GLN A 124 -5.30 7.89 17.75
C GLN A 124 -4.12 8.87 17.73
N MET A 125 -2.88 8.38 17.75
CA MET A 125 -1.69 9.23 17.62
C MET A 125 -1.62 9.93 16.26
N GLN A 126 -2.04 9.27 15.18
CA GLN A 126 -2.14 9.81 13.82
C GLN A 126 -3.24 10.87 13.68
N GLN A 127 -4.22 10.93 14.58
CA GLN A 127 -5.21 12.00 14.66
C GLN A 127 -4.73 13.19 15.48
N ASN A 128 -3.75 13.00 16.36
CA ASN A 128 -3.22 14.08 17.19
C ASN A 128 -2.55 15.17 16.32
N ARG A 129 -2.80 16.43 16.68
CA ARG A 129 -2.34 17.63 15.96
C ARG A 129 -1.87 18.67 16.95
N VAL A 130 -0.87 19.44 16.55
CA VAL A 130 -0.58 20.68 17.27
C VAL A 130 -1.70 21.69 16.99
N LEU A 131 -2.22 22.34 18.04
CA LEU A 131 -3.27 23.36 17.87
C LEU A 131 -2.71 24.66 17.27
N TYR A 132 -1.42 24.91 17.50
CA TYR A 132 -0.65 26.01 16.91
C TYR A 132 0.71 25.48 16.49
N PRO A 133 1.32 26.01 15.42
CA PRO A 133 2.66 25.60 15.00
C PRO A 133 3.64 25.68 16.17
N TYR A 134 4.30 24.55 16.44
CA TYR A 134 5.27 24.45 17.52
C TYR A 134 6.69 24.50 16.97
N GLN A 135 7.41 25.57 17.29
CA GLN A 135 8.82 25.70 16.96
C GLN A 135 9.70 25.21 18.12
N VAL A 136 10.65 24.33 17.81
CA VAL A 136 11.65 23.85 18.77
C VAL A 136 12.49 25.03 19.25
N PRO A 137 12.59 25.27 20.58
CA PRO A 137 13.21 26.44 21.15
C PRO A 137 14.72 26.50 20.90
N ALA A 138 15.30 27.68 21.15
CA ALA A 138 16.74 27.87 21.20
C ALA A 138 17.37 26.88 22.20
N GLY A 139 18.44 26.20 21.80
CA GLY A 139 19.07 25.10 22.55
C GLY A 139 18.67 23.70 22.09
N GLY A 140 17.63 23.56 21.26
CA GLY A 140 17.11 22.26 20.83
C GLY A 140 16.38 21.53 21.95
N LEU A 141 15.84 20.36 21.65
CA LEU A 141 15.20 19.48 22.65
C LEU A 141 15.67 18.05 22.45
N SER A 142 15.78 17.30 23.55
CA SER A 142 16.00 15.86 23.45
C SER A 142 14.78 15.17 22.84
N HIS A 143 15.00 14.02 22.20
CA HIS A 143 13.93 13.17 21.69
C HIS A 143 12.96 12.79 22.81
N ARG A 144 13.44 12.55 24.04
CA ARG A 144 12.55 12.30 25.18
C ARG A 144 11.57 13.46 25.41
N VAL A 145 12.09 14.68 25.51
CA VAL A 145 11.27 15.87 25.84
C VAL A 145 10.28 16.17 24.72
N ILE A 146 10.70 16.13 23.44
CA ILE A 146 9.80 16.43 22.33
C ILE A 146 8.71 15.37 22.17
N PHE A 147 9.01 14.08 22.40
CA PHE A 147 7.99 13.03 22.37
C PHE A 147 6.97 13.21 23.49
N HIS A 148 7.39 13.42 24.74
CA HIS A 148 6.45 13.67 25.84
C HIS A 148 5.63 14.95 25.64
N ARG A 149 6.24 16.01 25.08
CA ARG A 149 5.51 17.23 24.73
C ARG A 149 4.39 16.95 23.71
N LEU A 150 4.71 16.27 22.61
CA LEU A 150 3.79 16.13 21.49
C LEU A 150 2.80 14.96 21.67
N VAL A 151 3.18 13.91 22.39
CA VAL A 151 2.29 12.76 22.65
C VAL A 151 1.45 13.01 23.90
N ASN A 152 2.07 13.43 24.99
CA ASN A 152 1.41 13.53 26.30
C ASN A 152 1.01 14.96 26.68
N GLY A 153 1.36 15.96 25.88
CA GLY A 153 1.18 17.35 26.32
C GLY A 153 2.03 17.71 27.54
N ASP A 154 3.13 16.99 27.80
CA ASP A 154 3.93 17.10 29.03
C ASP A 154 5.37 17.55 28.70
N PRO A 155 5.61 18.86 28.48
CA PRO A 155 6.92 19.36 28.10
C PRO A 155 7.98 19.25 29.21
N ALA A 156 7.57 18.99 30.45
CA ALA A 156 8.47 18.86 31.60
C ALA A 156 8.82 17.39 31.91
N VAL A 157 8.21 16.42 31.19
CA VAL A 157 8.34 14.98 31.50
C VAL A 157 8.01 14.71 32.97
N SER A 158 6.98 15.39 33.47
CA SER A 158 6.51 15.33 34.85
C SER A 158 5.62 14.11 35.14
N GLY A 159 5.13 13.45 34.10
CA GLY A 159 4.11 12.40 34.16
C GLY A 159 2.68 12.96 34.20
N GLN A 160 2.50 14.27 34.17
CA GLN A 160 1.20 14.94 34.20
C GLN A 160 0.95 15.66 32.87
N PRO A 161 -0.04 15.22 32.07
CA PRO A 161 -0.34 15.81 30.77
C PRO A 161 -0.95 17.21 30.93
N SER A 162 -0.63 18.13 30.03
CA SER A 162 -1.32 19.43 29.96
C SER A 162 -2.76 19.23 29.50
N GLN A 163 -3.71 19.85 30.21
CA GLN A 163 -5.13 19.84 29.85
C GLN A 163 -5.50 20.91 28.81
N GLU A 164 -4.52 21.58 28.21
CA GLU A 164 -4.71 22.60 27.17
C GLU A 164 -5.03 22.00 25.79
N GLY A 165 -5.09 20.67 25.66
CA GLY A 165 -5.74 20.00 24.52
C GLY A 165 -4.85 19.65 23.32
N TYR A 166 -3.53 19.54 23.49
CA TYR A 166 -2.59 19.16 22.41
C TYR A 166 -1.91 17.79 22.62
N GLY A 167 -2.22 17.08 23.70
CA GLY A 167 -1.81 15.69 23.91
C GLY A 167 -2.80 14.72 23.26
N MET A 168 -2.32 13.52 22.93
CA MET A 168 -3.12 12.42 22.36
C MET A 168 -4.30 12.05 23.27
N TYR A 169 -4.10 12.09 24.59
CA TYR A 169 -5.14 12.00 25.61
C TYR A 169 -5.02 13.16 26.59
N ILE A 170 -6.14 13.81 26.90
CA ILE A 170 -6.17 15.02 27.76
C ILE A 170 -5.84 14.70 29.22
N TYR A 171 -6.26 13.52 29.70
CA TYR A 171 -6.18 13.16 31.11
C TYR A 171 -5.23 11.99 31.40
N HIS A 172 -4.59 11.42 30.38
CA HIS A 172 -3.74 10.24 30.52
C HIS A 172 -2.39 10.45 29.83
N SER A 173 -1.32 10.08 30.51
CA SER A 173 0.01 10.00 29.91
C SER A 173 0.22 8.62 29.29
N VAL A 174 0.51 8.58 28.00
CA VAL A 174 0.98 7.39 27.29
C VAL A 174 2.40 7.04 27.78
N PRO A 175 2.63 5.82 28.30
CA PRO A 175 3.99 5.35 28.56
C PRO A 175 4.78 5.24 27.26
N ILE A 176 6.03 5.74 27.25
CA ILE A 176 6.90 5.77 26.06
C ILE A 176 8.21 5.03 26.35
N HIS A 177 8.44 3.94 25.62
CA HIS A 177 9.61 3.07 25.75
C HIS A 177 10.54 3.18 24.54
N TRP A 178 11.82 2.88 24.74
CA TRP A 178 12.87 3.08 23.75
C TRP A 178 13.80 1.87 23.71
N GLN A 179 14.00 1.29 22.52
CA GLN A 179 14.82 0.09 22.33
C GLN A 179 15.96 0.29 21.31
N GLY A 180 15.93 1.35 20.49
CA GLY A 180 16.90 1.53 19.40
C GLY A 180 18.02 2.55 19.67
N TYR A 181 17.81 3.51 20.56
CA TYR A 181 18.77 4.58 20.86
C TYR A 181 18.43 5.28 22.17
N ASP A 182 19.39 6.05 22.69
CA ASP A 182 19.19 6.90 23.86
C ASP A 182 18.46 8.21 23.48
N PRO A 183 17.21 8.41 23.94
CA PRO A 183 16.43 9.59 23.60
C PRO A 183 16.82 10.84 24.39
N ASP A 184 17.61 10.72 25.46
CA ASP A 184 18.04 11.85 26.29
C ASP A 184 19.22 12.61 25.67
N THR A 185 20.07 11.88 24.94
CA THR A 185 21.25 12.44 24.26
C THR A 185 20.99 12.78 22.79
N THR A 186 19.91 12.27 22.20
CA THR A 186 19.54 12.56 20.81
C THR A 186 18.74 13.85 20.72
N ILE A 187 19.26 14.86 20.01
CA ILE A 187 18.70 16.22 19.99
C ILE A 187 18.00 16.54 18.67
N VAL A 188 16.80 17.10 18.75
CA VAL A 188 16.15 17.84 17.67
C VAL A 188 16.72 19.26 17.64
N PRO A 189 17.31 19.71 16.52
CA PRO A 189 17.88 21.05 16.41
C PRO A 189 16.85 22.16 16.64
N ALA A 190 17.31 23.29 17.18
CA ALA A 190 16.50 24.49 17.31
C ALA A 190 15.93 24.95 15.95
N GLY A 191 14.73 25.53 15.97
CA GLY A 191 14.10 26.09 14.78
C GLY A 191 13.36 25.09 13.90
N GLN A 192 13.41 23.79 14.18
CA GLN A 192 12.48 22.82 13.57
C GLN A 192 11.03 23.18 13.97
N VAL A 193 10.10 23.11 13.03
CA VAL A 193 8.69 23.47 13.25
C VAL A 193 7.80 22.26 13.00
N VAL A 194 6.87 22.03 13.92
CA VAL A 194 5.74 21.10 13.75
C VAL A 194 4.52 21.95 13.43
N GLU A 195 3.95 21.80 12.23
CA GLU A 195 2.85 22.66 11.76
C GLU A 195 1.47 22.00 11.87
N ASP A 196 1.41 20.66 11.79
CA ASP A 196 0.17 19.89 11.79
C ASP A 196 0.33 18.54 12.53
N SER A 197 0.69 17.48 11.81
CA SER A 197 0.75 16.11 12.33
C SER A 197 1.90 15.88 13.32
N THR A 198 1.56 15.61 14.59
CA THR A 198 2.54 15.20 15.59
C THR A 198 3.12 13.83 15.25
N TYR A 199 2.30 12.92 14.72
CA TYR A 199 2.73 11.58 14.34
C TYR A 199 3.79 11.63 13.25
N GLU A 200 3.54 12.33 12.14
CA GLU A 200 4.49 12.36 11.01
C GLU A 200 5.84 12.95 11.43
N PHE A 201 5.82 14.00 12.23
CA PHE A 201 7.04 14.62 12.74
C PHE A 201 7.86 13.63 13.60
N LEU A 202 7.21 12.98 14.57
CA LEU A 202 7.87 12.02 15.46
C LEU A 202 8.31 10.74 14.73
N ALA A 203 7.50 10.27 13.77
CA ALA A 203 7.83 9.12 12.93
C ALA A 203 9.06 9.40 12.06
N LYS A 204 9.19 10.62 11.49
CA LYS A 204 10.40 11.05 10.75
C LYS A 204 11.65 11.05 11.66
N LEU A 205 11.53 11.54 12.90
CA LEU A 205 12.62 11.51 13.88
C LEU A 205 13.06 10.08 14.23
N ALA A 206 12.11 9.18 14.49
CA ALA A 206 12.38 7.77 14.75
C ALA A 206 12.99 7.07 13.52
N ALA A 207 12.46 7.31 12.32
CA ALA A 207 12.96 6.73 11.07
C ALA A 207 14.40 7.17 10.78
N GLY A 208 14.77 8.42 11.07
CA GLY A 208 16.15 8.90 10.98
C GLY A 208 17.14 8.16 11.89
N LYS A 209 16.65 7.35 12.83
CA LYS A 209 17.42 6.47 13.72
C LYS A 209 17.19 4.98 13.43
N GLY A 210 16.62 4.65 12.27
CA GLY A 210 16.31 3.26 11.91
C GLY A 210 15.19 2.63 12.76
N CYS A 211 14.42 3.45 13.48
CA CYS A 211 13.34 3.00 14.35
C CYS A 211 11.97 3.27 13.74
N VAL A 212 10.95 2.65 14.34
CA VAL A 212 9.52 2.84 14.06
C VAL A 212 8.78 3.08 15.36
N LEU A 213 7.57 3.64 15.24
CA LEU A 213 6.64 3.83 16.35
C LEU A 213 5.61 2.71 16.32
N ILE A 214 5.45 1.98 17.42
CA ILE A 214 4.44 0.93 17.57
C ILE A 214 3.75 1.05 18.93
N PHE A 215 2.51 0.58 19.01
CA PHE A 215 1.87 0.30 20.29
C PHE A 215 1.91 -1.21 20.56
N ASP A 216 2.33 -1.61 21.75
CA ASP A 216 2.40 -3.02 22.14
C ASP A 216 1.05 -3.55 22.66
N GLU A 217 1.03 -4.82 23.11
CA GLU A 217 -0.16 -5.41 23.72
C GLU A 217 -0.64 -4.72 25.02
N ALA A 218 0.23 -3.96 25.69
CA ALA A 218 -0.12 -3.15 26.85
C ALA A 218 -0.71 -1.78 26.45
N GLY A 219 -0.77 -1.48 25.15
CA GLY A 219 -1.22 -0.21 24.63
C GLY A 219 -0.23 0.92 24.92
N GLU A 220 1.04 0.61 25.14
CA GLU A 220 2.14 1.53 25.43
C GLU A 220 2.96 1.81 24.17
N LEU A 221 3.47 3.04 24.02
CA LEU A 221 4.20 3.46 22.83
C LEU A 221 5.66 3.02 22.89
N TRP A 222 6.14 2.36 21.85
CA TRP A 222 7.54 1.95 21.70
C TRP A 222 8.19 2.63 20.51
N VAL A 223 9.40 3.14 20.73
CA VAL A 223 10.34 3.50 19.67
C VAL A 223 11.37 2.39 19.55
N THR A 224 11.16 1.52 18.57
CA THR A 224 11.89 0.25 18.43
C THR A 224 12.55 0.14 17.05
N PRO A 225 13.68 -0.59 16.89
CA PRO A 225 14.26 -0.85 15.58
C PRO A 225 13.24 -1.38 14.58
N ARG A 226 13.31 -0.89 13.34
CA ARG A 226 12.40 -1.28 12.26
C ARG A 226 12.52 -2.76 11.90
N ASP A 227 13.75 -3.23 11.84
CA ASP A 227 14.09 -4.60 11.51
C ASP A 227 14.77 -5.24 12.72
N ARG A 228 14.51 -6.54 12.89
CA ARG A 228 15.13 -7.36 13.92
C ARG A 228 16.36 -8.05 13.35
N ASP A 229 17.33 -8.40 14.21
CA ASP A 229 18.53 -9.09 13.75
C ASP A 229 18.13 -10.47 13.20
N PRO A 230 18.35 -10.73 11.90
CA PRO A 230 17.98 -11.99 11.27
C PRO A 230 18.77 -13.19 11.82
N SER A 231 19.86 -12.97 12.58
CA SER A 231 20.64 -14.03 13.20
C SER A 231 20.09 -14.50 14.55
N GLU A 232 19.02 -13.86 15.06
CA GLU A 232 18.38 -14.26 16.31
C GLU A 232 17.91 -15.72 16.29
N GLN A 233 17.92 -16.36 17.47
CA GLN A 233 17.43 -17.72 17.63
C GLN A 233 15.91 -17.74 17.47
N ALA A 234 15.40 -18.83 16.89
CA ALA A 234 13.98 -19.02 16.77
C ALA A 234 13.32 -19.11 18.16
N VAL A 235 12.29 -18.30 18.38
CA VAL A 235 11.49 -18.30 19.62
C VAL A 235 10.47 -19.44 19.63
N TYR A 236 10.15 -19.99 18.46
CA TYR A 236 9.20 -21.09 18.32
C TYR A 236 9.50 -21.96 17.10
N THR A 237 9.13 -23.25 17.18
CA THR A 237 9.26 -24.20 16.06
C THR A 237 7.89 -24.75 15.65
N LEU A 238 7.49 -24.47 14.42
CA LEU A 238 6.29 -24.99 13.77
C LEU A 238 6.59 -26.39 13.19
N ARG A 239 6.08 -27.43 13.84
CA ARG A 239 6.38 -28.84 13.51
C ARG A 239 5.22 -29.52 12.79
N THR A 240 5.52 -30.47 11.90
CA THR A 240 4.54 -31.41 11.33
C THR A 240 4.34 -32.63 12.22
N GLY A 241 3.25 -33.37 12.00
CA GLY A 241 2.99 -34.66 12.64
C GLY A 241 1.90 -34.60 13.70
N ARG A 242 1.69 -35.71 14.43
CA ARG A 242 0.52 -35.90 15.32
C ARG A 242 0.43 -34.88 16.47
N THR A 243 1.55 -34.32 16.90
CA THR A 243 1.66 -33.27 17.93
C THR A 243 2.28 -31.99 17.36
N GLY A 244 2.22 -31.85 16.02
CA GLY A 244 2.75 -30.72 15.30
C GLY A 244 1.73 -29.59 15.23
N THR A 245 2.21 -28.35 15.29
CA THR A 245 1.38 -27.15 15.16
C THR A 245 1.27 -26.65 13.72
N LEU A 246 2.08 -27.14 12.79
CA LEU A 246 2.03 -26.78 11.37
C LEU A 246 0.88 -27.53 10.66
N VAL A 247 -0.13 -26.79 10.21
CA VAL A 247 -1.29 -27.32 9.47
C VAL A 247 -1.00 -27.37 7.96
N ARG A 248 -0.45 -26.28 7.40
CA ARG A 248 -0.16 -26.13 5.98
C ARG A 248 0.96 -25.12 5.79
N ALA A 249 1.74 -25.26 4.72
CA ALA A 249 2.63 -24.22 4.22
C ALA A 249 2.38 -23.97 2.73
N SER A 250 2.62 -22.76 2.27
CA SER A 250 2.65 -22.38 0.86
C SER A 250 3.84 -21.45 0.62
N ARG A 251 4.46 -21.54 -0.56
CA ARG A 251 5.58 -20.69 -0.94
C ARG A 251 5.33 -20.06 -2.30
N SER A 252 5.76 -18.81 -2.45
CA SER A 252 5.92 -18.14 -3.74
C SER A 252 7.30 -17.53 -3.80
N VAL A 253 7.85 -17.39 -5.01
CA VAL A 253 9.14 -16.73 -5.25
C VAL A 253 8.94 -15.78 -6.42
N SER A 254 9.29 -14.52 -6.25
CA SER A 254 9.17 -13.51 -7.30
C SER A 254 10.54 -12.95 -7.70
N ARG A 255 10.67 -12.54 -8.97
CA ARG A 255 11.81 -11.76 -9.45
C ARG A 255 11.62 -10.24 -9.27
N GLU A 256 10.43 -9.83 -8.87
CA GLU A 256 10.04 -8.45 -8.73
C GLU A 256 10.75 -7.80 -7.53
N GLY A 257 11.18 -6.55 -7.70
CA GLY A 257 11.83 -5.78 -6.64
C GLY A 257 13.23 -6.27 -6.23
N VAL A 258 13.84 -7.19 -6.97
CA VAL A 258 15.20 -7.69 -6.73
C VAL A 258 16.19 -6.99 -7.64
N TYR A 259 17.26 -6.50 -7.03
CA TYR A 259 18.30 -5.78 -7.73
C TYR A 259 19.65 -6.38 -7.37
N ASN A 260 20.54 -6.47 -8.35
CA ASN A 260 21.91 -6.96 -8.17
C ASN A 260 22.96 -5.91 -8.54
N ILE A 261 22.50 -4.70 -8.83
CA ILE A 261 23.31 -3.50 -9.01
C ILE A 261 22.60 -2.37 -8.26
N VAL A 262 23.33 -1.58 -7.47
CA VAL A 262 22.80 -0.34 -6.86
C VAL A 262 23.62 0.82 -7.37
N SER A 263 22.95 1.81 -7.97
CA SER A 263 23.53 3.09 -8.36
C SER A 263 23.09 4.16 -7.36
N ALA A 264 24.01 4.58 -6.50
CA ALA A 264 23.72 5.57 -5.46
C ALA A 264 24.32 6.95 -5.79
N TYR A 265 23.66 8.02 -5.34
CA TYR A 265 24.22 9.38 -5.37
C TYR A 265 23.68 10.24 -4.23
N GLY A 266 24.43 11.29 -3.87
CA GLY A 266 23.99 12.35 -3.00
C GLY A 266 23.14 13.37 -3.76
N SER A 267 21.90 13.60 -3.31
CA SER A 267 20.95 14.47 -4.02
C SER A 267 21.01 15.94 -3.60
N ASP A 268 21.87 16.29 -2.66
CA ASP A 268 22.15 17.68 -2.30
C ASP A 268 23.03 18.32 -3.38
N SER A 269 22.47 19.25 -4.16
CA SER A 269 23.19 19.94 -5.24
C SER A 269 24.39 20.77 -4.74
N ALA A 270 24.43 21.12 -3.44
CA ALA A 270 25.58 21.79 -2.84
C ALA A 270 26.77 20.85 -2.57
N HIS A 271 26.54 19.54 -2.59
CA HIS A 271 27.55 18.51 -2.33
C HIS A 271 27.52 17.45 -3.44
N PRO A 272 28.01 17.76 -4.66
CA PRO A 272 28.01 16.81 -5.76
C PRO A 272 28.94 15.63 -5.46
N THR A 273 28.36 14.43 -5.35
CA THR A 273 29.07 13.19 -5.00
C THR A 273 29.34 12.28 -6.19
N GLY A 274 28.65 12.52 -7.32
CA GLY A 274 28.61 11.60 -8.45
C GLY A 274 27.85 10.30 -8.14
N TYR A 275 27.74 9.42 -9.14
CA TYR A 275 27.17 8.09 -8.96
C TYR A 275 28.23 7.11 -8.47
N GLN A 276 27.93 6.34 -7.43
CA GLN A 276 28.71 5.18 -7.01
C GLN A 276 27.90 3.91 -7.24
N LEU A 277 28.56 2.86 -7.73
CA LEU A 277 27.93 1.60 -8.09
C LEU A 277 28.36 0.51 -7.12
N ALA A 278 27.41 -0.30 -6.67
CA ALA A 278 27.66 -1.56 -5.99
C ALA A 278 27.09 -2.70 -6.85
N TYR A 279 27.86 -3.78 -7.00
CA TYR A 279 27.49 -4.96 -7.79
C TYR A 279 27.49 -6.20 -6.92
N ASN A 280 26.55 -7.13 -7.18
CA ASN A 280 26.66 -8.48 -6.68
C ASN A 280 27.63 -9.27 -7.57
N ASN A 281 28.91 -9.35 -7.17
CA ASN A 281 29.94 -10.09 -7.90
C ASN A 281 30.16 -11.53 -7.38
N ASP A 282 29.38 -12.01 -6.41
CA ASP A 282 29.51 -13.39 -5.95
C ASP A 282 29.08 -14.34 -7.07
N ARG A 283 30.03 -15.06 -7.68
CA ARG A 283 29.78 -16.01 -8.77
C ARG A 283 28.92 -17.21 -8.37
N ASN A 284 28.82 -17.49 -7.07
CA ASN A 284 27.95 -18.52 -6.54
C ASN A 284 26.54 -18.00 -6.24
N SER A 285 26.35 -16.67 -6.24
CA SER A 285 25.03 -16.08 -6.05
C SER A 285 24.17 -16.31 -7.29
N PRO A 286 22.91 -16.76 -7.13
CA PRO A 286 21.96 -16.78 -8.23
C PRO A 286 21.66 -15.37 -8.77
N LEU A 287 22.00 -14.33 -8.01
CA LEU A 287 21.87 -12.92 -8.37
C LEU A 287 23.15 -12.31 -8.95
N PHE A 288 24.19 -13.09 -9.23
CA PHE A 288 25.42 -12.60 -9.87
C PHE A 288 25.07 -11.71 -11.06
N TRP A 289 25.58 -10.47 -11.10
CA TRP A 289 25.11 -9.46 -12.05
C TRP A 289 25.34 -9.83 -13.52
N SER A 290 26.44 -10.55 -13.79
CA SER A 290 26.79 -11.09 -15.11
C SER A 290 26.32 -12.55 -15.28
N GLY A 291 25.47 -13.03 -14.36
CA GLY A 291 24.89 -14.36 -14.35
C GLY A 291 23.55 -14.45 -15.08
N LYS A 292 22.88 -15.59 -14.92
CA LYS A 292 21.58 -15.88 -15.60
C LYS A 292 20.43 -14.97 -15.18
N PHE A 293 20.53 -14.32 -14.02
CA PHE A 293 19.51 -13.37 -13.56
C PHE A 293 19.49 -12.09 -14.42
N GLY A 294 20.63 -11.75 -15.04
CA GLY A 294 20.83 -10.52 -15.81
C GLY A 294 21.06 -9.31 -14.91
N ALA A 295 21.48 -8.20 -15.51
CA ALA A 295 21.68 -6.94 -14.81
C ALA A 295 20.33 -6.32 -14.41
N ALA A 296 20.16 -6.01 -13.13
CA ALA A 296 18.96 -5.40 -12.56
C ALA A 296 19.37 -4.25 -11.62
N PRO A 297 19.48 -3.01 -12.13
CA PRO A 297 19.90 -1.86 -11.33
C PRO A 297 18.76 -1.22 -10.54
N ARG A 298 19.08 -0.76 -9.32
CA ARG A 298 18.25 0.14 -8.51
C ARG A 298 18.98 1.45 -8.27
N TYR A 299 18.26 2.56 -8.36
CA TYR A 299 18.76 3.87 -7.99
C TYR A 299 18.50 4.17 -6.50
N TYR A 300 19.48 4.81 -5.84
CA TYR A 300 19.36 5.26 -4.46
C TYR A 300 19.90 6.68 -4.32
N ALA A 301 19.05 7.61 -3.88
CA ALA A 301 19.42 9.01 -3.73
C ALA A 301 19.19 9.46 -2.29
N SER A 302 20.10 10.26 -1.73
CA SER A 302 19.90 10.83 -0.40
C SER A 302 20.57 12.19 -0.22
N PRO A 303 19.86 13.20 0.34
CA PRO A 303 20.44 14.53 0.55
C PRO A 303 21.41 14.57 1.74
N VAL A 304 21.46 13.52 2.57
CA VAL A 304 22.40 13.43 3.70
C VAL A 304 23.76 12.85 3.29
N LEU A 305 23.87 12.26 2.11
CA LEU A 305 25.11 11.72 1.59
C LEU A 305 25.90 12.82 0.89
N LYS A 306 26.91 13.34 1.58
CA LYS A 306 27.69 14.51 1.13
C LYS A 306 29.07 14.17 0.57
N THR A 307 29.48 12.89 0.62
CA THR A 307 30.78 12.43 0.13
C THR A 307 30.62 11.18 -0.72
N ALA A 308 31.53 10.99 -1.70
CA ALA A 308 31.54 9.79 -2.55
C ALA A 308 31.67 8.50 -1.71
N GLU A 309 32.52 8.50 -0.68
CA GLU A 309 32.71 7.37 0.22
C GLU A 309 31.41 7.00 0.98
N ALA A 310 30.65 7.99 1.45
CA ALA A 310 29.36 7.73 2.11
C ALA A 310 28.33 7.16 1.11
N VAL A 311 28.36 7.61 -0.14
CA VAL A 311 27.50 7.09 -1.21
C VAL A 311 27.87 5.65 -1.58
N GLU A 312 29.15 5.32 -1.65
CA GLU A 312 29.64 3.96 -1.90
C GLU A 312 29.20 3.00 -0.78
N GLN A 313 29.41 3.38 0.49
CA GLN A 313 28.94 2.59 1.63
C GLN A 313 27.42 2.42 1.63
N ALA A 314 26.67 3.46 1.25
CA ALA A 314 25.23 3.38 1.12
C ALA A 314 24.80 2.44 -0.02
N ALA A 315 25.46 2.48 -1.17
CA ALA A 315 25.22 1.57 -2.29
C ALA A 315 25.41 0.11 -1.86
N ALA A 316 26.52 -0.19 -1.18
CA ALA A 316 26.81 -1.51 -0.64
C ALA A 316 25.77 -1.95 0.41
N THR A 317 25.38 -1.05 1.31
CA THR A 317 24.37 -1.32 2.35
C THR A 317 22.99 -1.61 1.76
N VAL A 318 22.59 -0.88 0.72
CA VAL A 318 21.33 -1.11 0.02
C VAL A 318 21.39 -2.42 -0.76
N LEU A 319 22.51 -2.69 -1.44
CA LEU A 319 22.69 -3.93 -2.22
C LEU A 319 22.69 -5.17 -1.33
N ALA A 320 23.26 -5.09 -0.12
CA ALA A 320 23.30 -6.17 0.85
C ALA A 320 21.92 -6.68 1.28
N ARG A 321 20.84 -5.94 0.97
CA ARG A 321 19.45 -6.35 1.20
C ARG A 321 18.96 -7.40 0.19
N TYR A 322 19.65 -7.58 -0.94
CA TYR A 322 19.27 -8.49 -2.02
C TYR A 322 20.23 -9.69 -2.09
N THR A 323 20.03 -10.64 -1.17
CA THR A 323 20.85 -11.87 -1.10
C THR A 323 20.26 -13.05 -1.88
N GLY A 324 19.01 -12.94 -2.33
CA GLY A 324 18.29 -13.94 -3.11
C GLY A 324 16.95 -13.39 -3.62
N LEU A 325 16.17 -14.22 -4.31
CA LEU A 325 14.80 -13.86 -4.68
C LEU A 325 13.92 -13.81 -3.41
N PRO A 326 13.04 -12.81 -3.26
CA PRO A 326 12.08 -12.77 -2.18
C PRO A 326 11.16 -13.98 -2.33
N SER A 327 11.22 -14.84 -1.33
CA SER A 327 10.32 -15.96 -1.18
C SER A 327 9.34 -15.64 -0.06
N ASN A 328 8.05 -15.53 -0.39
CA ASN A 328 7.01 -15.45 0.63
C ASN A 328 6.63 -16.85 1.03
N VAL A 329 6.73 -17.15 2.32
CA VAL A 329 6.28 -18.42 2.88
C VAL A 329 5.15 -18.11 3.84
N SER A 330 3.94 -18.54 3.47
CA SER A 330 2.78 -18.48 4.36
C SER A 330 2.60 -19.83 5.01
N VAL A 331 2.43 -19.81 6.32
CA VAL A 331 2.26 -20.97 7.18
C VAL A 331 0.93 -20.83 7.91
N TRP A 332 0.15 -21.91 7.94
CA TRP A 332 -1.04 -22.02 8.77
C TRP A 332 -0.72 -22.93 9.94
N SER A 333 -1.02 -22.48 11.16
CA SER A 333 -0.75 -23.22 12.38
C SER A 333 -1.96 -23.33 13.29
N VAL A 334 -1.88 -24.24 14.27
CA VAL A 334 -2.73 -24.15 15.47
C VAL A 334 -2.52 -22.75 16.08
N PRO A 335 -3.60 -22.02 16.45
CA PRO A 335 -3.46 -20.66 16.96
C PRO A 335 -2.56 -20.55 18.19
N HIS A 336 -1.41 -19.90 18.03
CA HIS A 336 -0.50 -19.56 19.11
C HIS A 336 -0.53 -18.03 19.35
N PRO A 337 -1.39 -17.53 20.26
CA PRO A 337 -1.63 -16.09 20.41
C PRO A 337 -0.44 -15.29 20.97
N ALA A 338 0.62 -15.95 21.43
CA ALA A 338 1.85 -15.30 21.88
C ALA A 338 2.83 -14.91 20.75
N LEU A 339 2.67 -15.42 19.53
CA LEU A 339 3.50 -15.01 18.40
C LEU A 339 3.23 -13.54 18.04
N ARG A 340 4.26 -12.82 17.61
CA ARG A 340 4.20 -11.42 17.19
C ARG A 340 4.88 -11.22 15.84
N PRO A 341 4.53 -10.16 15.09
CA PRO A 341 5.37 -9.70 13.99
C PRO A 341 6.82 -9.51 14.45
N LEU A 342 7.76 -9.78 13.55
CA LEU A 342 9.21 -9.80 13.77
C LEU A 342 9.72 -10.90 14.71
N ASP A 343 8.90 -11.84 15.17
CA ASP A 343 9.43 -13.05 15.81
C ASP A 343 10.12 -13.95 14.80
N VAL A 344 11.27 -14.51 15.21
CA VAL A 344 12.00 -15.52 14.44
C VAL A 344 11.44 -16.90 14.75
N VAL A 345 10.99 -17.64 13.76
CA VAL A 345 10.44 -18.99 13.93
C VAL A 345 11.11 -19.98 12.99
N ASP A 346 11.24 -21.23 13.43
CA ASP A 346 11.66 -22.33 12.57
C ASP A 346 10.40 -23.09 12.09
N ALA A 347 10.28 -23.36 10.80
CA ALA A 347 9.17 -24.11 10.21
C ALA A 347 9.67 -25.38 9.52
N ALA A 348 9.12 -26.54 9.91
CA ALA A 348 9.45 -27.82 9.29
C ALA A 348 8.61 -28.04 8.02
N ILE A 349 9.09 -27.61 6.86
CA ILE A 349 8.39 -27.72 5.58
C ILE A 349 8.97 -28.89 4.79
N GLY A 350 8.22 -30.00 4.67
CA GLY A 350 8.72 -31.22 4.04
C GLY A 350 9.83 -31.87 4.87
N THR A 351 11.05 -31.94 4.32
CA THR A 351 12.24 -32.46 5.03
C THR A 351 13.18 -31.36 5.51
N THR A 352 12.91 -30.09 5.18
CA THR A 352 13.73 -28.95 5.56
C THR A 352 13.18 -28.25 6.79
N LEU A 353 14.09 -27.84 7.67
CA LEU A 353 13.80 -26.89 8.73
C LEU A 353 14.25 -25.52 8.24
N GLU A 354 13.29 -24.64 7.98
CA GLU A 354 13.53 -23.31 7.42
C GLU A 354 13.34 -22.27 8.52
N ARG A 355 14.18 -21.23 8.52
CA ARG A 355 14.10 -20.12 9.48
C ARG A 355 13.45 -18.90 8.84
N HIS A 356 12.49 -18.34 9.55
CA HIS A 356 11.61 -17.30 9.06
C HIS A 356 11.49 -16.15 10.06
N VAL A 357 11.27 -14.95 9.55
CA VAL A 357 10.77 -13.81 10.35
C VAL A 357 9.30 -13.62 10.02
N ILE A 358 8.47 -13.52 11.05
CA ILE A 358 7.05 -13.26 10.89
C ILE A 358 6.83 -11.82 10.42
N ASP A 359 6.13 -11.63 9.31
CA ASP A 359 5.71 -10.31 8.84
C ASP A 359 4.28 -9.99 9.26
N ASN A 360 3.36 -10.94 9.07
CA ASN A 360 1.95 -10.76 9.42
C ASN A 360 1.36 -12.00 10.11
N LEU A 361 0.40 -11.75 10.98
CA LEU A 361 -0.38 -12.77 11.69
C LEU A 361 -1.88 -12.45 11.56
N THR A 362 -2.70 -13.45 11.25
CA THR A 362 -4.17 -13.37 11.40
C THR A 362 -4.59 -14.35 12.49
N VAL A 363 -4.90 -13.83 13.68
CA VAL A 363 -5.32 -14.62 14.85
C VAL A 363 -6.85 -14.69 14.87
N PRO A 364 -7.46 -15.84 14.54
CA PRO A 364 -8.91 -15.99 14.64
C PRO A 364 -9.33 -15.96 16.11
N LEU A 365 -10.47 -15.35 16.42
CA LEU A 365 -11.01 -15.25 17.78
C LEU A 365 -12.11 -16.28 18.07
N VAL A 366 -12.79 -16.78 17.03
CA VAL A 366 -13.87 -17.76 17.14
C VAL A 366 -13.63 -18.91 16.15
N GLY A 367 -14.16 -20.10 16.47
CA GLY A 367 -14.08 -21.27 15.60
C GLY A 367 -12.72 -21.98 15.62
N ASP A 368 -12.52 -22.85 14.64
CA ASP A 368 -11.37 -23.73 14.46
C ASP A 368 -10.44 -23.32 13.31
N ALA A 369 -10.62 -22.09 12.80
CA ALA A 369 -9.74 -21.54 11.79
C ALA A 369 -8.28 -21.55 12.28
N PRO A 370 -7.31 -21.87 11.39
CA PRO A 370 -5.90 -21.81 11.74
C PRO A 370 -5.42 -20.37 11.90
N LEU A 371 -4.35 -20.18 12.67
CA LEU A 371 -3.55 -18.97 12.64
C LEU A 371 -2.82 -18.90 11.30
N GLU A 372 -3.03 -17.83 10.55
CA GLU A 372 -2.25 -17.55 9.35
C GLU A 372 -1.01 -16.74 9.72
N VAL A 373 0.15 -17.18 9.24
CA VAL A 373 1.45 -16.58 9.49
C VAL A 373 2.11 -16.32 8.14
N VAL A 374 2.21 -15.06 7.73
CA VAL A 374 2.99 -14.66 6.56
C VAL A 374 4.40 -14.36 7.00
N THR A 375 5.38 -14.97 6.35
CA THR A 375 6.78 -14.84 6.72
C THR A 375 7.68 -14.53 5.54
N ARG A 376 8.82 -13.91 5.85
CA ARG A 376 9.98 -13.79 4.97
C ARG A 376 11.08 -14.76 5.41
N GLN A 377 11.76 -15.36 4.45
CA GLN A 377 12.88 -16.28 4.72
C GLN A 377 14.15 -15.49 5.01
N LEU A 378 14.90 -15.93 6.03
CA LEU A 378 16.25 -15.44 6.29
C LEU A 378 17.23 -16.23 5.45
N ASN A 379 17.50 -15.76 4.23
CA ASN A 379 18.62 -16.31 3.46
C ASN A 379 19.93 -15.74 4.03
N PRO A 380 20.87 -16.60 4.46
CA PRO A 380 22.13 -16.16 5.05
C PRO A 380 22.89 -15.26 4.08
N VAL A 381 23.38 -14.14 4.59
CA VAL A 381 24.26 -13.20 3.89
C VAL A 381 25.60 -13.89 3.69
N GLY A 382 25.78 -14.58 2.56
CA GLY A 382 27.12 -14.82 2.04
C GLY A 382 27.74 -13.47 1.73
N SER A 383 28.97 -13.23 2.21
CA SER A 383 29.70 -11.99 1.94
C SER A 383 29.73 -11.72 0.45
N ILE A 384 29.04 -10.68 0.00
CA ILE A 384 29.13 -10.21 -1.39
C ILE A 384 30.49 -9.52 -1.51
N GLU A 385 31.43 -10.11 -2.25
CA GLU A 385 32.68 -9.42 -2.61
C GLU A 385 32.34 -8.25 -3.55
N THR A 386 32.35 -7.03 -3.03
CA THR A 386 32.25 -5.81 -3.84
C THR A 386 33.64 -5.48 -4.38
N GLN A 387 33.83 -5.55 -5.70
CA GLN A 387 35.00 -4.97 -6.37
C GLN A 387 34.53 -3.80 -7.24
N PRO A 388 35.25 -2.67 -7.25
CA PRO A 388 35.08 -1.65 -8.27
C PRO A 388 35.74 -2.15 -9.56
N ASP A 389 34.95 -2.40 -10.61
CA ASP A 389 35.46 -2.66 -11.97
C ASP A 389 34.61 -1.85 -12.98
N PRO A 390 35.13 -1.63 -14.19
CA PRO A 390 35.40 -0.31 -14.73
C PRO A 390 34.13 0.49 -15.05
N THR A 391 34.30 1.81 -14.99
CA THR A 391 33.33 2.84 -15.38
C THR A 391 32.57 2.43 -16.66
N PRO A 392 31.23 2.53 -16.69
CA PRO A 392 30.48 2.34 -17.92
C PRO A 392 31.03 3.30 -18.98
N THR A 393 31.32 2.78 -20.17
CA THR A 393 31.60 3.64 -21.31
C THR A 393 30.32 4.41 -21.63
N PRO A 394 30.35 5.75 -21.69
CA PRO A 394 29.22 6.52 -22.19
C PRO A 394 28.87 6.03 -23.59
N ASP A 395 27.57 5.91 -23.87
CA ASP A 395 27.10 5.64 -25.23
C ASP A 395 27.72 6.65 -26.21
N PRO A 396 28.10 6.21 -27.43
CA PRO A 396 28.66 7.11 -28.42
C PRO A 396 27.66 8.20 -28.81
N ASP A 397 28.11 9.44 -28.64
CA ASP A 397 27.44 10.68 -29.02
C ASP A 397 26.93 10.63 -30.48
N PRO A 398 25.61 10.74 -30.74
CA PRO A 398 25.10 11.01 -32.06
C PRO A 398 25.42 12.48 -32.39
N GLY A 399 26.46 12.67 -33.21
CA GLY A 399 27.03 13.97 -33.55
C GLY A 399 26.02 15.07 -33.90
N ASP A 400 26.34 16.24 -33.37
CA ASP A 400 25.73 17.56 -33.57
C ASP A 400 25.43 17.90 -35.04
N PRO A 401 24.20 18.37 -35.33
CA PRO A 401 24.11 19.67 -35.96
C PRO A 401 23.05 20.59 -35.32
N GLY A 402 23.53 21.65 -34.69
CA GLY A 402 22.92 22.98 -34.67
C GLY A 402 22.08 23.31 -33.44
N ASN A 403 22.72 23.96 -32.47
CA ASN A 403 22.05 24.73 -31.42
C ASN A 403 21.11 25.80 -32.03
N PRO A 404 19.87 25.94 -31.54
CA PRO A 404 19.62 27.02 -30.58
C PRO A 404 18.67 26.64 -29.43
N GLY A 405 19.20 26.74 -28.21
CA GLY A 405 18.59 27.26 -26.98
C GLY A 405 17.11 27.01 -26.72
N ASN A 406 16.82 26.08 -25.81
CA ASN A 406 16.19 26.34 -24.51
C ASN A 406 16.17 25.01 -23.71
N PRO A 407 16.17 25.02 -22.37
CA PRO A 407 15.84 23.81 -21.62
C PRO A 407 14.39 23.41 -21.90
N ASP A 408 14.21 22.11 -22.15
CA ASP A 408 12.92 21.44 -22.31
C ASP A 408 12.00 21.79 -21.11
N PRO A 409 10.78 22.29 -21.32
CA PRO A 409 9.87 22.55 -20.22
C PRO A 409 9.38 21.20 -19.68
N GLY A 410 9.45 21.03 -18.35
CA GLY A 410 8.77 19.93 -17.67
C GLY A 410 7.25 19.92 -17.95
N PRO A 411 6.51 18.93 -17.43
CA PRO A 411 5.07 18.80 -17.65
C PRO A 411 4.35 20.13 -17.32
N GLY A 412 3.62 20.69 -18.29
CA GLY A 412 3.02 22.03 -18.17
C GLY A 412 3.05 22.93 -19.41
N GLY A 413 3.29 22.41 -20.62
CA GLY A 413 3.22 23.20 -21.86
C GLY A 413 1.78 23.59 -22.27
N PRO A 414 1.59 24.64 -23.10
CA PRO A 414 0.25 25.05 -23.58
C PRO A 414 -0.52 23.95 -24.34
N GLU A 415 0.16 22.91 -24.80
CA GLU A 415 -0.43 21.78 -25.54
C GLU A 415 -1.09 20.73 -24.62
N ASP A 416 -0.80 20.74 -23.32
CA ASP A 416 -1.33 19.78 -22.34
C ASP A 416 -2.78 20.06 -21.91
N GLY A 417 -3.34 21.22 -22.26
CA GLY A 417 -4.66 21.64 -21.78
C GLY A 417 -4.75 21.82 -20.26
N THR A 418 -5.96 21.99 -19.74
CA THR A 418 -6.20 22.19 -18.31
C THR A 418 -6.11 20.85 -17.56
N GLN A 419 -5.12 20.71 -16.70
CA GLN A 419 -4.88 19.47 -15.94
C GLN A 419 -5.56 19.52 -14.56
N ALA A 420 -6.38 18.52 -14.25
CA ALA A 420 -6.98 18.36 -12.93
C ALA A 420 -5.89 18.12 -11.87
N ALA A 421 -4.86 17.32 -12.20
CA ALA A 421 -3.74 17.07 -11.31
C ALA A 421 -3.02 18.34 -10.86
N ALA A 422 -2.88 19.32 -11.76
CA ALA A 422 -2.27 20.62 -11.45
C ALA A 422 -3.16 21.47 -10.55
N ILE A 423 -4.48 21.52 -10.83
CA ILE A 423 -5.46 22.27 -10.03
C ILE A 423 -5.59 21.69 -8.62
N LEU A 424 -5.58 20.36 -8.50
CA LEU A 424 -5.82 19.63 -7.26
C LEU A 424 -4.53 19.31 -6.49
N GLY A 425 -3.37 19.67 -7.04
CA GLY A 425 -2.07 19.45 -6.39
C GLY A 425 -1.74 17.96 -6.18
N TRP A 426 -2.01 17.11 -7.17
CA TRP A 426 -1.75 15.66 -7.08
C TRP A 426 -0.25 15.29 -7.01
N GLY A 427 0.64 16.27 -7.15
CA GLY A 427 2.08 16.10 -7.10
C GLY A 427 2.67 15.69 -8.44
N PRO A 428 3.94 15.22 -8.46
CA PRO A 428 4.61 14.84 -9.70
C PRO A 428 3.98 13.59 -10.30
N VAL A 429 4.09 13.47 -11.62
CA VAL A 429 3.83 12.22 -12.35
C VAL A 429 4.79 11.15 -11.85
N VAL A 430 4.28 10.00 -11.40
CA VAL A 430 5.08 8.88 -10.88
C VAL A 430 5.27 7.77 -11.89
N ASP A 431 4.40 7.71 -12.90
CA ASP A 431 4.44 6.75 -14.00
C ASP A 431 3.53 7.24 -15.13
N GLY A 432 3.57 6.59 -16.29
CA GLY A 432 2.72 6.94 -17.41
C GLY A 432 3.39 6.75 -18.77
N ASP A 433 2.78 7.30 -19.82
CA ASP A 433 3.33 7.31 -21.16
C ASP A 433 3.04 8.62 -21.90
N GLU A 434 4.10 9.34 -22.26
CA GLU A 434 4.04 10.61 -23.02
C GLU A 434 4.08 10.39 -24.54
N PHE A 435 4.16 9.13 -24.98
CA PHE A 435 4.12 8.73 -26.39
C PHE A 435 5.14 9.42 -27.31
N GLN A 436 6.29 9.86 -26.75
CA GLN A 436 7.40 10.48 -27.46
C GLN A 436 8.30 9.46 -28.19
N TYR A 437 7.67 8.53 -28.91
CA TYR A 437 8.33 7.51 -29.72
C TYR A 437 7.49 7.19 -30.96
N THR A 438 8.01 6.39 -31.89
CA THR A 438 7.27 5.96 -33.07
C THR A 438 7.27 4.44 -33.16
N GLY A 439 6.12 3.85 -33.48
CA GLY A 439 5.95 2.40 -33.63
C GLY A 439 4.82 1.84 -32.78
N ALA A 440 4.90 0.56 -32.42
CA ALA A 440 3.93 -0.04 -31.51
C ALA A 440 4.07 0.54 -30.09
N PRO A 441 2.98 0.57 -29.28
CA PRO A 441 3.08 0.94 -27.86
C PRO A 441 4.16 0.12 -27.14
N SER A 442 4.87 0.78 -26.23
CA SER A 442 5.98 0.16 -25.50
C SER A 442 5.51 -1.08 -24.73
N SER A 443 6.07 -2.25 -25.05
CA SER A 443 5.74 -3.49 -24.35
C SER A 443 6.18 -3.50 -22.88
N ALA A 444 7.06 -2.56 -22.48
CA ALA A 444 7.43 -2.35 -21.09
C ALA A 444 6.31 -1.67 -20.28
N LYS A 445 5.44 -0.91 -20.95
CA LYS A 445 4.34 -0.16 -20.32
C LYS A 445 2.96 -0.75 -20.59
N TRP A 446 2.81 -1.48 -21.69
CA TRP A 446 1.49 -1.92 -22.16
C TRP A 446 1.45 -3.43 -22.44
N VAL A 447 0.30 -4.04 -22.13
CA VAL A 447 -0.12 -5.36 -22.59
C VAL A 447 -1.16 -5.15 -23.69
N MET A 448 -0.90 -5.67 -24.88
CA MET A 448 -1.82 -5.53 -26.02
C MET A 448 -2.78 -6.72 -26.08
N TYR A 449 -4.07 -6.45 -26.28
CA TYR A 449 -5.08 -7.51 -26.44
C TYR A 449 -5.09 -8.05 -27.87
N ASP A 450 -5.18 -9.37 -28.01
CA ASP A 450 -5.31 -10.07 -29.29
C ASP A 450 -6.36 -11.17 -29.18
N GLY A 451 -7.52 -10.98 -29.79
CA GLY A 451 -8.63 -11.90 -29.62
C GLY A 451 -10.00 -11.33 -29.99
N PRO A 452 -11.09 -12.02 -29.61
CA PRO A 452 -12.45 -11.53 -29.78
C PRO A 452 -12.64 -10.14 -29.14
N GLY A 453 -13.43 -9.28 -29.78
CA GLY A 453 -13.85 -8.01 -29.17
C GLY A 453 -15.00 -8.18 -28.16
N HIS A 454 -15.62 -7.06 -27.79
CA HIS A 454 -16.66 -7.00 -26.78
C HIS A 454 -17.81 -7.98 -27.06
N ALA A 455 -18.09 -8.89 -26.12
CA ALA A 455 -19.10 -9.94 -26.26
C ALA A 455 -18.99 -10.77 -27.58
N GLY A 456 -17.78 -10.87 -28.15
CA GLY A 456 -17.53 -11.57 -29.43
C GLY A 456 -17.77 -10.74 -30.68
N ASN A 457 -18.16 -9.47 -30.56
CA ASN A 457 -18.29 -8.53 -31.67
C ASN A 457 -16.93 -7.90 -32.01
N GLY A 458 -16.60 -7.86 -33.31
CA GLY A 458 -15.30 -7.36 -33.77
C GLY A 458 -14.10 -8.17 -33.26
N ARG A 459 -12.90 -7.61 -33.42
CA ARG A 459 -11.64 -8.26 -33.02
C ARG A 459 -10.66 -7.25 -32.39
N ARG A 460 -10.11 -7.59 -31.23
CA ARG A 460 -8.93 -6.91 -30.66
C ARG A 460 -7.70 -7.32 -31.44
N THR A 461 -7.00 -6.35 -32.01
CA THR A 461 -5.82 -6.55 -32.84
C THR A 461 -4.72 -5.61 -32.35
N PRO A 462 -3.55 -6.13 -31.91
CA PRO A 462 -2.46 -5.28 -31.42
C PRO A 462 -2.01 -4.21 -32.42
N SER A 463 -2.04 -4.53 -33.73
CA SER A 463 -1.70 -3.59 -34.80
C SER A 463 -2.72 -2.49 -35.04
N ALA A 464 -3.87 -2.50 -34.36
CA ALA A 464 -4.79 -1.37 -34.33
C ALA A 464 -4.21 -0.17 -33.55
N PHE A 465 -3.19 -0.41 -32.72
CA PHE A 465 -2.47 0.65 -32.03
C PHE A 465 -1.15 1.02 -32.70
N SER A 466 -0.90 2.31 -32.79
CA SER A 466 0.39 2.87 -33.23
C SER A 466 0.66 4.19 -32.52
N VAL A 467 1.93 4.48 -32.28
CA VAL A 467 2.42 5.75 -31.77
C VAL A 467 3.18 6.46 -32.88
N ALA A 468 2.85 7.72 -33.13
CA ALA A 468 3.60 8.61 -34.02
C ALA A 468 3.32 10.07 -33.63
N ASN A 469 4.33 10.94 -33.78
CA ASN A 469 4.21 12.38 -33.53
C ASN A 469 3.62 12.73 -32.15
N GLY A 470 4.03 12.01 -31.10
CA GLY A 470 3.53 12.24 -29.73
C GLY A 470 2.09 11.77 -29.49
N ILE A 471 1.51 10.97 -30.39
CA ILE A 471 0.11 10.53 -30.30
C ILE A 471 0.04 9.00 -30.40
N LEU A 472 -0.52 8.37 -29.37
CA LEU A 472 -1.08 7.03 -29.46
C LEU A 472 -2.37 7.09 -30.28
N THR A 473 -2.52 6.23 -31.27
CA THR A 473 -3.74 6.07 -32.07
C THR A 473 -4.22 4.63 -31.98
N CYS A 474 -5.47 4.43 -31.54
CA CYS A 474 -6.24 3.21 -31.76
C CYS A 474 -7.14 3.42 -32.98
N TYR A 475 -7.01 2.58 -34.01
CA TYR A 475 -7.84 2.64 -35.21
C TYR A 475 -8.84 1.48 -35.26
N GLY A 476 -10.12 1.82 -35.36
CA GLY A 476 -11.21 0.88 -35.65
C GLY A 476 -11.58 0.91 -37.13
N ASN A 477 -11.60 -0.24 -37.81
CA ASN A 477 -11.93 -0.35 -39.23
C ASN A 477 -13.43 -0.61 -39.48
N ALA A 478 -13.91 -0.57 -40.72
CA ALA A 478 -15.33 -0.82 -41.01
C ALA A 478 -15.79 -2.28 -40.73
N GLY A 479 -14.84 -3.21 -40.65
CA GLY A 479 -15.06 -4.63 -40.41
C GLY A 479 -15.18 -5.02 -38.93
N GLY A 480 -14.86 -4.10 -38.00
CA GLY A 480 -14.89 -4.38 -36.56
C GLY A 480 -13.53 -4.75 -35.95
N ASP A 481 -12.43 -4.74 -36.71
CA ASP A 481 -11.09 -4.87 -36.10
C ASP A 481 -10.72 -3.54 -35.42
N THR A 482 -10.23 -3.63 -34.20
CA THR A 482 -9.98 -2.51 -33.30
C THR A 482 -8.96 -2.90 -32.22
N GLY A 483 -8.66 -2.02 -31.27
CA GLY A 483 -7.69 -2.27 -30.21
C GLY A 483 -8.29 -2.44 -28.82
N GLY A 484 -7.53 -3.13 -27.96
CA GLY A 484 -7.59 -3.01 -26.50
C GLY A 484 -6.19 -3.17 -25.90
N MET A 485 -5.88 -2.46 -24.82
CA MET A 485 -4.58 -2.57 -24.13
C MET A 485 -4.69 -2.22 -22.65
N ALA A 486 -3.84 -2.83 -21.82
CA ALA A 486 -3.76 -2.60 -20.38
C ALA A 486 -2.39 -2.03 -19.99
N PHE A 487 -2.37 -1.03 -19.10
CA PHE A 487 -1.15 -0.45 -18.56
C PHE A 487 -0.55 -1.40 -17.51
N ARG A 488 0.78 -1.57 -17.53
CA ARG A 488 1.52 -2.49 -16.65
C ARG A 488 1.77 -1.90 -15.27
N ARG A 489 0.69 -1.50 -14.61
CA ARG A 489 0.72 -0.95 -13.25
C ARG A 489 -0.57 -1.30 -12.53
N ASP A 490 -0.49 -2.27 -11.64
CA ASP A 490 -1.60 -2.65 -10.75
C ASP A 490 -1.52 -1.84 -9.46
N GLU A 491 -2.59 -1.12 -9.12
CA GLU A 491 -2.66 -0.34 -7.89
C GLU A 491 -3.98 -0.51 -7.16
N TYR A 492 -3.93 -0.54 -5.83
CA TYR A 492 -5.11 -0.45 -4.98
C TYR A 492 -5.36 1.01 -4.62
N GLY A 493 -6.27 1.65 -5.36
CA GLY A 493 -6.44 3.10 -5.43
C GLY A 493 -5.47 3.76 -6.41
N CYS A 494 -5.94 4.77 -7.14
CA CYS A 494 -5.17 5.41 -8.20
C CYS A 494 -5.56 6.88 -8.42
N ARG A 495 -4.63 7.65 -9.00
CA ARG A 495 -4.89 8.94 -9.64
C ARG A 495 -4.32 8.89 -11.06
N ILE A 496 -5.20 8.98 -12.04
CA ILE A 496 -4.89 8.84 -13.45
C ILE A 496 -5.42 10.07 -14.17
N GLU A 497 -4.64 10.61 -15.10
CA GLU A 497 -5.12 11.61 -16.03
C GLU A 497 -4.69 11.23 -17.45
N VAL A 498 -5.61 11.36 -18.40
CA VAL A 498 -5.39 11.01 -19.81
C VAL A 498 -5.86 12.16 -20.68
N ARG A 499 -4.98 12.62 -21.59
CA ARG A 499 -5.37 13.57 -22.64
C ARG A 499 -5.76 12.82 -23.90
N MET A 500 -7.05 12.81 -24.22
CA MET A 500 -7.63 11.97 -25.27
C MET A 500 -8.63 12.74 -26.14
N ARG A 501 -8.83 12.24 -27.36
CA ARG A 501 -10.00 12.54 -28.20
C ARG A 501 -10.50 11.28 -28.91
N THR A 502 -11.76 11.27 -29.30
CA THR A 502 -12.33 10.16 -30.09
C THR A 502 -13.39 10.63 -31.08
N TYR A 503 -13.37 10.06 -32.28
CA TYR A 503 -14.21 10.50 -33.38
C TYR A 503 -14.38 9.41 -34.43
N SER A 504 -15.51 9.40 -35.12
CA SER A 504 -15.62 8.67 -36.39
C SER A 504 -14.91 9.47 -37.50
N ILE A 505 -14.32 8.78 -38.46
CA ILE A 505 -13.59 9.41 -39.57
C ILE A 505 -14.54 10.09 -40.55
N ASP A 506 -15.72 9.51 -40.80
CA ASP A 506 -16.75 10.12 -41.63
C ASP A 506 -18.14 9.98 -40.98
N PRO A 507 -18.45 10.80 -39.95
CA PRO A 507 -19.68 10.63 -39.19
C PRO A 507 -20.96 10.80 -40.02
N GLY A 508 -20.88 11.37 -41.22
CA GLY A 508 -21.99 11.53 -42.15
C GLY A 508 -22.25 10.32 -43.06
N ALA A 509 -21.31 9.37 -43.18
CA ALA A 509 -21.44 8.19 -44.03
C ALA A 509 -22.43 7.12 -43.53
N GLY A 510 -22.97 7.26 -42.32
CA GLY A 510 -23.77 6.22 -41.66
C GLY A 510 -22.92 5.07 -41.10
N GLY A 511 -23.56 4.03 -40.58
CA GLY A 511 -22.89 2.86 -39.98
C GLY A 511 -22.88 2.85 -38.45
N ASN A 512 -22.46 1.72 -37.88
CA ASN A 512 -22.37 1.50 -36.44
C ASN A 512 -21.23 2.31 -35.84
N ARG A 513 -21.44 2.84 -34.63
CA ARG A 513 -20.42 3.61 -33.91
C ARG A 513 -19.57 2.67 -33.06
N TYR A 514 -18.27 2.94 -33.02
CA TYR A 514 -17.39 2.36 -32.01
C TYR A 514 -17.66 2.99 -30.64
N HIS A 515 -17.33 2.25 -29.59
CA HIS A 515 -17.56 2.60 -28.20
C HIS A 515 -16.20 2.73 -27.46
N PRO A 516 -15.55 3.91 -27.51
CA PRO A 516 -14.31 4.17 -26.77
C PRO A 516 -14.53 4.13 -25.25
N VAL A 517 -13.61 3.46 -24.55
CA VAL A 517 -13.66 3.22 -23.10
C VAL A 517 -12.29 3.45 -22.45
N LEU A 518 -12.26 4.24 -21.38
CA LEU A 518 -11.16 4.30 -20.41
C LEU A 518 -11.62 3.68 -19.10
N ILE A 519 -10.92 2.63 -18.69
CA ILE A 519 -11.36 1.74 -17.60
C ILE A 519 -10.25 1.60 -16.59
N THR A 520 -10.57 1.55 -15.30
CA THR A 520 -9.72 0.80 -14.36
C THR A 520 -10.31 -0.60 -14.19
N TRP A 521 -9.57 -1.62 -14.63
CA TRP A 521 -10.00 -3.02 -14.66
C TRP A 521 -9.35 -3.82 -13.53
N PRO A 522 -10.05 -4.74 -12.85
CA PRO A 522 -9.48 -5.51 -11.76
C PRO A 522 -8.36 -6.43 -12.22
N THR A 523 -7.24 -6.43 -11.52
CA THR A 523 -6.11 -7.33 -11.77
C THR A 523 -6.50 -8.80 -11.62
N SER A 524 -7.53 -9.11 -10.83
CA SER A 524 -8.06 -10.47 -10.68
C SER A 524 -8.72 -11.01 -11.95
N ASP A 525 -9.09 -10.14 -12.89
CA ASP A 525 -9.87 -10.47 -14.10
C ASP A 525 -11.24 -11.11 -13.80
N GLU A 526 -11.72 -10.98 -12.55
CA GLU A 526 -13.01 -11.49 -12.12
C GLU A 526 -14.09 -10.43 -12.31
N TRP A 527 -15.04 -10.66 -13.23
CA TRP A 527 -16.15 -9.74 -13.47
C TRP A 527 -17.51 -10.42 -13.22
N PRO A 528 -18.47 -9.78 -12.51
CA PRO A 528 -18.39 -8.45 -11.92
C PRO A 528 -17.80 -8.42 -10.49
N ALA A 529 -17.28 -9.54 -9.96
CA ALA A 529 -16.82 -9.62 -8.57
C ALA A 529 -15.71 -8.61 -8.23
N GLY A 530 -14.84 -8.31 -9.19
CA GLY A 530 -13.72 -7.37 -9.09
C GLY A 530 -14.06 -5.90 -9.28
N ALA A 531 -15.34 -5.55 -9.54
CA ALA A 531 -15.78 -4.24 -10.02
C ALA A 531 -15.21 -3.88 -11.41
N GLU A 532 -15.62 -2.73 -11.95
CA GLU A 532 -15.12 -2.14 -13.20
C GLU A 532 -15.46 -0.65 -13.17
N TYR A 533 -14.49 0.24 -13.39
CA TYR A 533 -14.76 1.68 -13.35
C TYR A 533 -14.46 2.32 -14.70
N ASP A 534 -15.50 2.50 -15.48
CA ASP A 534 -15.47 3.16 -16.78
C ASP A 534 -15.62 4.66 -16.59
N PHE A 535 -14.50 5.34 -16.33
CA PHE A 535 -14.51 6.78 -16.06
C PHE A 535 -14.64 7.63 -17.35
N PHE A 536 -14.56 6.97 -18.51
CA PHE A 536 -15.05 7.47 -19.79
C PHE A 536 -15.57 6.29 -20.62
N GLU A 537 -16.83 6.32 -21.03
CA GLU A 537 -17.43 5.30 -21.88
C GLU A 537 -18.60 5.89 -22.66
N THR A 538 -18.49 6.02 -23.98
CA THR A 538 -19.60 6.52 -24.81
C THR A 538 -19.43 6.10 -26.26
N ASN A 539 -20.45 6.27 -27.09
CA ASN A 539 -20.31 6.08 -28.53
C ASN A 539 -19.53 7.24 -29.17
N CYS A 540 -18.70 6.95 -30.17
CA CYS A 540 -18.17 7.99 -31.04
C CYS A 540 -19.32 8.87 -31.58
N ASP A 541 -19.09 10.18 -31.58
CA ASP A 541 -20.03 11.21 -32.03
C ASP A 541 -21.33 11.33 -31.22
N SER A 542 -21.35 10.85 -29.97
CA SER A 542 -22.51 10.97 -29.06
C SER A 542 -22.81 12.41 -28.64
N GLY A 543 -21.82 13.32 -28.73
CA GLY A 543 -21.92 14.70 -28.24
C GLY A 543 -21.91 14.81 -26.71
N LYS A 544 -21.43 13.78 -26.01
CA LYS A 544 -21.33 13.73 -24.55
C LYS A 544 -20.19 12.80 -24.11
N ALA A 545 -19.64 13.06 -22.94
CA ALA A 545 -18.88 12.06 -22.18
C ALA A 545 -19.83 11.41 -21.16
N GLU A 546 -19.69 10.11 -20.98
CA GLU A 546 -20.44 9.33 -20.01
C GLU A 546 -19.47 8.48 -19.18
N ALA A 547 -19.92 8.04 -18.01
CA ALA A 547 -19.16 7.15 -17.14
C ALA A 547 -20.11 6.16 -16.47
N TYR A 548 -19.64 4.93 -16.32
CA TYR A 548 -20.37 3.81 -15.74
C TYR A 548 -19.47 3.12 -14.71
N LEU A 549 -19.88 3.14 -13.44
CA LEU A 549 -19.04 2.67 -12.34
C LEU A 549 -19.69 1.43 -11.74
N HIS A 550 -19.22 0.27 -12.17
CA HIS A 550 -19.80 -1.03 -11.83
C HIS A 550 -19.43 -1.45 -10.41
N TYR A 551 -20.44 -1.86 -9.64
CA TYR A 551 -20.23 -2.35 -8.29
C TYR A 551 -19.59 -3.74 -8.31
N PRO A 552 -18.73 -4.06 -7.33
CA PRO A 552 -18.31 -5.43 -7.11
C PRO A 552 -19.55 -6.31 -6.88
N ASN A 553 -19.64 -7.41 -7.64
CA ASN A 553 -20.72 -8.40 -7.64
C ASN A 553 -22.09 -7.93 -8.20
N HIS A 554 -22.24 -6.68 -8.66
CA HIS A 554 -23.52 -6.15 -9.18
C HIS A 554 -24.75 -6.37 -8.27
N GLN A 555 -24.57 -6.38 -6.94
CA GLN A 555 -25.68 -6.62 -6.00
C GLN A 555 -25.64 -5.65 -4.81
N PRO A 556 -26.77 -5.01 -4.46
CA PRO A 556 -28.07 -5.02 -5.14
C PRO A 556 -28.14 -4.03 -6.32
N ILE A 557 -27.08 -3.22 -6.53
CA ILE A 557 -26.99 -2.20 -7.58
C ILE A 557 -25.93 -2.66 -8.58
N VAL A 558 -26.17 -2.43 -9.87
CA VAL A 558 -25.27 -2.81 -10.95
C VAL A 558 -24.15 -1.78 -11.10
N GLN A 559 -24.50 -0.51 -11.27
CA GLN A 559 -23.54 0.57 -11.54
C GLN A 559 -24.10 1.94 -11.17
N GLU A 560 -23.19 2.90 -10.94
CA GLU A 560 -23.49 4.33 -10.96
C GLU A 560 -23.32 4.89 -12.39
N TYR A 561 -23.94 6.03 -12.69
CA TYR A 561 -23.91 6.65 -14.02
C TYR A 561 -23.76 8.17 -13.95
N ALA A 562 -22.88 8.73 -14.79
CA ALA A 562 -22.73 10.16 -15.01
C ALA A 562 -22.67 10.50 -16.51
N SER A 563 -23.09 11.72 -16.87
CA SER A 563 -23.06 12.22 -18.25
C SER A 563 -22.84 13.73 -18.30
N LYS A 564 -22.00 14.19 -19.23
CA LYS A 564 -21.70 15.62 -19.48
C LYS A 564 -21.75 15.89 -21.00
N PRO A 565 -22.64 16.77 -21.50
CA PRO A 565 -22.64 17.18 -22.90
C PRO A 565 -21.31 17.87 -23.26
N MET A 566 -20.64 17.39 -24.30
CA MET A 566 -19.36 17.94 -24.78
C MET A 566 -18.97 17.35 -26.13
N ASP A 567 -18.11 18.06 -26.86
CA ASP A 567 -17.57 17.58 -28.13
C ASP A 567 -16.33 16.71 -27.92
N ILE A 568 -16.55 15.40 -27.75
CA ILE A 568 -15.49 14.40 -27.53
C ILE A 568 -14.52 14.22 -28.72
N GLN A 569 -14.77 14.89 -29.85
CA GLN A 569 -13.84 14.91 -31.00
C GLN A 569 -12.66 15.86 -30.75
N ASN A 570 -12.79 16.80 -29.81
CA ASN A 570 -11.69 17.66 -29.38
C ASN A 570 -10.84 16.98 -28.32
N TRP A 571 -9.64 17.53 -28.10
CA TRP A 571 -8.74 17.08 -27.04
C TRP A 571 -9.24 17.51 -25.67
N HIS A 572 -9.45 16.54 -24.79
CA HIS A 572 -9.88 16.74 -23.41
C HIS A 572 -8.98 15.95 -22.45
N ASN A 573 -8.83 16.49 -21.24
CA ASN A 573 -8.13 15.79 -20.15
C ASN A 573 -9.16 15.10 -19.25
N TYR A 574 -9.16 13.77 -19.25
CA TYR A 574 -10.01 12.93 -18.41
C TYR A 574 -9.21 12.48 -17.20
N ALA A 575 -9.55 13.02 -16.02
CA ALA A 575 -8.91 12.66 -14.76
C ALA A 575 -9.83 11.78 -13.92
N PHE A 576 -9.24 10.82 -13.22
CA PHE A 576 -9.94 9.87 -12.36
C PHE A 576 -9.15 9.63 -11.08
N GLU A 577 -9.84 9.68 -9.95
CA GLU A 577 -9.33 9.29 -8.64
C GLU A 577 -10.22 8.18 -8.08
N TRP A 578 -9.59 7.04 -7.78
CA TRP A 578 -10.17 6.03 -6.91
C TRP A 578 -9.45 6.06 -5.58
N ASN A 579 -10.19 6.37 -4.52
CA ASN A 579 -9.72 6.43 -3.15
C ASN A 579 -10.40 5.33 -2.31
N PRO A 580 -9.77 4.16 -2.14
CA PRO A 580 -10.32 3.06 -1.35
C PRO A 580 -10.54 3.45 0.12
N SER A 581 -9.62 4.24 0.70
CA SER A 581 -9.70 4.64 2.11
C SER A 581 -10.87 5.57 2.39
N ALA A 582 -11.14 6.52 1.48
CA ALA A 582 -12.30 7.41 1.58
C ALA A 582 -13.57 6.81 0.95
N ARG A 583 -13.49 5.61 0.36
CA ARG A 583 -14.56 4.97 -0.43
C ARG A 583 -15.16 5.94 -1.44
N THR A 584 -14.32 6.62 -2.23
CA THR A 584 -14.76 7.58 -3.25
C THR A 584 -14.18 7.27 -4.62
N LEU A 585 -15.00 7.52 -5.64
CA LEU A 585 -14.63 7.62 -7.05
C LEU A 585 -14.92 9.05 -7.50
N LYS A 586 -13.91 9.75 -8.01
CA LYS A 586 -14.04 11.13 -8.47
C LYS A 586 -13.48 11.27 -9.87
N SER A 587 -14.10 12.12 -10.68
CA SER A 587 -13.59 12.43 -12.00
C SER A 587 -13.69 13.90 -12.33
N TRP A 588 -12.77 14.35 -13.18
CA TRP A 588 -12.72 15.69 -13.73
C TRP A 588 -12.50 15.63 -15.24
N ILE A 589 -13.07 16.59 -15.96
CA ILE A 589 -12.82 16.79 -17.39
C ILE A 589 -12.33 18.22 -17.57
N ASP A 590 -11.13 18.38 -18.13
CA ASP A 590 -10.43 19.67 -18.29
C ASP A 590 -10.32 20.45 -16.96
N GLY A 591 -10.09 19.73 -15.87
CA GLY A 591 -10.00 20.30 -14.52
C GLY A 591 -11.34 20.63 -13.85
N GLU A 592 -12.46 20.52 -14.57
CA GLU A 592 -13.79 20.72 -13.99
C GLU A 592 -14.37 19.42 -13.44
N TYR A 593 -15.12 19.50 -12.35
CA TYR A 593 -15.78 18.35 -11.75
C TYR A 593 -16.71 17.65 -12.75
N PHE A 594 -16.60 16.33 -12.87
CA PHE A 594 -17.49 15.51 -13.68
C PHE A 594 -18.45 14.70 -12.80
N PHE A 595 -17.93 13.91 -11.85
CA PHE A 595 -18.76 13.19 -10.89
C PHE A 595 -18.04 12.90 -9.56
N GLU A 596 -18.84 12.66 -8.53
CA GLU A 596 -18.45 11.99 -7.28
C GLU A 596 -19.40 10.84 -7.04
N PHE A 597 -18.88 9.65 -6.80
CA PHE A 597 -19.64 8.58 -6.18
C PHE A 597 -18.90 8.07 -4.96
N SER A 598 -19.65 7.64 -3.95
CA SER A 598 -19.08 7.21 -2.68
C SER A 598 -19.78 5.98 -2.11
N GLY A 599 -19.10 5.30 -1.19
CA GLY A 599 -19.59 4.07 -0.58
C GLY A 599 -19.27 2.84 -1.41
N ARG A 600 -20.23 1.91 -1.51
CA ARG A 600 -20.01 0.55 -2.03
C ARG A 600 -19.47 0.47 -3.46
N VAL A 601 -19.72 1.48 -4.28
CA VAL A 601 -19.22 1.49 -5.67
C VAL A 601 -17.70 1.57 -5.71
N ALA A 602 -17.05 2.16 -4.70
CA ALA A 602 -15.61 2.34 -4.64
C ALA A 602 -14.86 1.17 -3.95
N GLU A 603 -15.51 0.02 -3.75
CA GLU A 603 -15.01 -1.11 -2.95
C GLU A 603 -14.52 -2.29 -3.79
N ALA A 604 -13.92 -2.04 -4.96
CA ALA A 604 -13.22 -3.09 -5.70
C ALA A 604 -12.33 -3.90 -4.74
N PRO A 605 -12.39 -5.24 -4.75
CA PRO A 605 -11.81 -6.09 -3.71
C PRO A 605 -10.28 -6.23 -3.79
N GLY A 606 -9.66 -5.72 -4.86
CA GLY A 606 -8.24 -5.84 -5.12
C GLY A 606 -7.72 -4.77 -6.07
N PRO A 607 -6.42 -4.79 -6.39
CA PRO A 607 -5.79 -3.82 -7.29
C PRO A 607 -6.48 -3.78 -8.66
N MET A 608 -6.37 -2.62 -9.31
CA MET A 608 -6.86 -2.38 -10.66
C MET A 608 -5.76 -1.74 -11.51
N HIS A 609 -5.90 -1.79 -12.82
CA HIS A 609 -5.00 -1.14 -13.78
C HIS A 609 -5.78 -0.42 -14.88
N LEU A 610 -5.18 0.61 -15.47
CA LEU A 610 -5.78 1.35 -16.58
C LEU A 610 -5.87 0.50 -17.85
N THR A 611 -6.99 0.56 -18.55
CA THR A 611 -7.15 -0.01 -19.89
C THR A 611 -7.72 1.01 -20.87
N PHE A 612 -7.34 0.84 -22.14
CA PHE A 612 -7.91 1.55 -23.28
C PHE A 612 -8.61 0.53 -24.15
N GLN A 613 -9.86 0.78 -24.49
CA GLN A 613 -10.62 -0.08 -25.39
C GLN A 613 -11.42 0.75 -26.40
N LEU A 614 -11.44 0.34 -27.66
CA LEU A 614 -12.30 0.94 -28.68
C LEU A 614 -13.29 -0.13 -29.16
N ASP A 615 -14.44 -0.23 -28.52
CA ASP A 615 -15.27 -1.43 -28.55
C ASP A 615 -16.20 -1.47 -29.75
N ALA A 616 -16.31 -2.68 -30.30
CA ALA A 616 -17.30 -2.99 -31.32
C ALA A 616 -18.51 -3.65 -30.62
N PHE A 617 -19.65 -2.96 -30.55
CA PHE A 617 -20.89 -3.54 -29.97
C PHE A 617 -21.77 -4.26 -31.01
N TYR A 618 -21.36 -4.20 -32.28
CA TYR A 618 -22.04 -4.82 -33.42
C TYR A 618 -21.08 -5.75 -34.18
N PRO A 619 -21.58 -6.74 -34.93
CA PRO A 619 -20.70 -7.68 -35.63
C PRO A 619 -19.85 -7.07 -36.75
N ASN A 620 -20.36 -6.05 -37.45
CA ASN A 620 -19.69 -5.37 -38.57
C ASN A 620 -20.43 -4.06 -38.95
N GLY A 621 -20.01 -3.43 -40.04
CA GLY A 621 -20.70 -2.26 -40.61
C GLY A 621 -20.40 -0.98 -39.85
N PHE A 622 -19.19 -0.88 -39.30
CA PHE A 622 -18.78 0.28 -38.52
C PHE A 622 -18.41 1.45 -39.40
N ASN A 623 -18.65 2.63 -38.87
CA ASN A 623 -17.94 3.81 -39.30
C ASN A 623 -16.52 3.75 -38.73
N PRO A 624 -15.47 3.73 -39.58
CA PRO A 624 -14.10 3.73 -39.08
C PRO A 624 -13.87 4.88 -38.10
N ALA A 625 -13.21 4.59 -36.99
CA ALA A 625 -13.06 5.54 -35.89
C ALA A 625 -11.65 5.54 -35.34
N LYS A 626 -11.35 6.59 -34.57
CA LYS A 626 -10.11 6.69 -33.83
C LYS A 626 -10.35 7.06 -32.38
N MET A 627 -9.53 6.49 -31.51
CA MET A 627 -9.32 6.91 -30.13
C MET A 627 -7.83 7.27 -30.03
N GLU A 628 -7.54 8.54 -29.78
CA GLU A 628 -6.18 9.08 -29.80
C GLU A 628 -5.83 9.66 -28.43
N ALA A 629 -4.62 9.41 -27.95
CA ALA A 629 -4.11 9.95 -26.68
C ALA A 629 -2.73 10.60 -26.85
N MET A 630 -2.53 11.78 -26.26
CA MET A 630 -1.25 12.49 -26.24
C MET A 630 -0.37 12.04 -25.08
N TRP A 631 -0.98 11.76 -23.93
CA TRP A 631 -0.29 11.24 -22.77
C TRP A 631 -1.25 10.53 -21.82
N VAL A 632 -0.67 9.64 -21.03
CA VAL A 632 -1.24 9.03 -19.83
C VAL A 632 -0.31 9.36 -18.69
N ARG A 633 -0.85 9.95 -17.62
CA ARG A 633 -0.08 10.32 -16.43
C ARG A 633 -0.70 9.68 -15.21
N ILE A 634 0.12 9.03 -14.42
CA ILE A 634 -0.25 8.42 -13.15
C ILE A 634 0.44 9.22 -12.05
N TYR A 635 -0.31 9.53 -11.01
CA TYR A 635 0.15 10.33 -9.89
C TYR A 635 0.18 9.49 -8.62
N ASN A 636 0.75 10.04 -7.55
CA ASN A 636 0.67 9.42 -6.23
C ASN A 636 -0.79 9.15 -5.89
N ARG A 637 -1.12 7.89 -5.57
CA ARG A 637 -2.45 7.50 -5.12
C ARG A 637 -2.94 8.40 -3.97
N PRO A 638 -4.25 8.59 -3.81
CA PRO A 638 -4.76 9.40 -2.71
C PRO A 638 -4.32 8.79 -1.36
N ASN A 639 -3.76 9.63 -0.48
CA ASN A 639 -3.19 9.26 0.83
C ASN A 639 -1.88 8.42 0.79
N ALA A 640 -1.09 8.50 -0.29
CA ALA A 640 0.23 7.87 -0.41
C ALA A 640 1.34 8.53 0.43
#